data_AF-A0A2H4S9L9-F1
#
_entry.id   AF-A0A2H4S9L9-F1
#
_cell.length_a   1.000
_cell.length_b   1.000
_cell.length_c   1.000
_cell.angle_alpha   90.00
_cell.angle_beta   90.00
_cell.angle_gamma   90.00
#
_symmetry.space_group_name_H-M   'P 1'
#
loop_
_entity.id
_entity.type
_entity.pdbx_description
1 polymer ?
#
loop_
_entity_poly.entity_id
_entity_poly.type
_entity_poly.pdbx_seq_one_letter_code
_entity_poly.pdbx_strand_id
1 'polypeptide(L)'
;MKFALSHALLLVLAAADCALGLTRTEKVLSDGVVEVTYANFTAADMERVGRRGGSPRDLAARTYGPPASYPESTRTEFKDARTCWNYWWYSASCVLQCKLGQHCIACLKPLSVPATYTGGGSIAITHGDLQKFAKDFAKGEYEFPVSVMTEGPATMDWYGPSDRRFWLKQWFAVTEASVRSCTGGKCGDWMAIKSWMPCSNKDCFKYTINDGYAQSTLQDICNAALPADNSFPGITINSSSVSTAITYNASIAESDWNRAATINYCNVTFAYSHNGIADDVVHVSYWVPAPCAFRNRYLSTGGGGFAVNSGPRRVPVGIMNGAVSGITDGGFGSYATQWNSVFLLANGTINWQSVYMFGYQAHHELALIGKQLAANLYNVSANKTVYSYYMGCSEGGREGWSQLQRFADQFDGAVIGAPAIRYGQQQVNHLTSNVIEQTLGYYPPTCELAAIVNLTIAACDGLDGQTDGVVARSDLCKLNFNVSSTVGKAYSCAATTPRVMGGISIGASSPAQNGTITAKGAEVAATILEGLYDSDGKFVYLSYQPGASFSDAATTYDNATGSWKLYINGLGGEWVARYLELRNTSSLTSLSNYTYDTLRDLMIEGQTRYGDSLQTTQPDLRGLRSAGAKVILVHGEQDDSIPAGSSVHYYESVRSVMYANMTYNASVAAMDDFYRLFLVPGGAHCGTNPLQPNGQWPQTTLETVIKWVESKAAPETLDTKGTINSICRWPLRPLWSGNATTPDCVYDQASIDTWMYDFDAYSTPLY
;
A
#
# COMPACT_ATOMS: atom_id res chain seq x y z
N MET A 1 2.52 -30.79 4.73
CA MET A 1 2.32 -29.76 3.69
C MET A 1 0.83 -29.43 3.62
N LYS A 2 0.40 -28.16 3.57
CA LYS A 2 -1.02 -27.80 3.36
C LYS A 2 -1.24 -27.55 1.87
N PHE A 3 -1.66 -28.57 1.13
CA PHE A 3 -2.08 -28.42 -0.27
C PHE A 3 -3.56 -28.00 -0.32
N ALA A 4 -3.84 -26.78 -0.79
CA ALA A 4 -5.19 -26.36 -1.12
C ALA A 4 -5.57 -26.90 -2.52
N LEU A 5 -6.73 -27.54 -2.58
CA LEU A 5 -7.28 -28.23 -3.76
C LEU A 5 -7.46 -27.29 -4.97
N SER A 6 -7.21 -27.82 -6.17
CA SER A 6 -7.32 -27.11 -7.44
C SER A 6 -8.77 -26.82 -7.86
N HIS A 7 -8.92 -25.84 -8.76
CA HIS A 7 -10.18 -25.24 -9.24
C HIS A 7 -11.15 -26.21 -9.93
N ALA A 8 -10.74 -27.44 -10.27
CA ALA A 8 -11.65 -28.45 -10.80
C ALA A 8 -12.70 -28.89 -9.77
N LEU A 9 -12.34 -28.88 -8.47
CA LEU A 9 -13.25 -29.23 -7.38
C LEU A 9 -14.34 -28.16 -7.16
N LEU A 10 -13.99 -26.88 -7.32
CA LEU A 10 -14.86 -25.73 -7.13
C LEU A 10 -15.98 -25.67 -8.19
N LEU A 11 -15.70 -26.12 -9.41
CA LEU A 11 -16.71 -26.23 -10.48
C LEU A 11 -17.72 -27.37 -10.24
N VAL A 12 -17.28 -28.48 -9.63
CA VAL A 12 -18.17 -29.60 -9.25
C VAL A 12 -18.99 -29.26 -8.00
N LEU A 13 -18.41 -28.54 -7.04
CA LEU A 13 -19.08 -28.09 -5.81
C LEU A 13 -20.08 -26.95 -6.04
N ALA A 14 -19.85 -26.08 -7.03
CA ALA A 14 -20.78 -25.00 -7.38
C ALA A 14 -22.09 -25.50 -8.02
N ALA A 15 -22.18 -26.79 -8.38
CA ALA A 15 -23.38 -27.41 -8.95
C ALA A 15 -24.18 -28.26 -7.94
N ALA A 16 -23.75 -28.39 -6.67
CA ALA A 16 -24.42 -29.24 -5.68
C ALA A 16 -24.58 -28.53 -4.32
N ASP A 17 -25.83 -28.31 -3.91
CA ASP A 17 -26.23 -27.46 -2.77
C ASP A 17 -25.79 -27.92 -1.36
N CYS A 18 -25.08 -29.06 -1.21
CA CYS A 18 -24.48 -29.48 0.07
C CYS A 18 -23.33 -30.48 -0.15
N ALA A 19 -22.12 -30.15 0.31
CA ALA A 19 -20.95 -31.05 0.29
C ALA A 19 -20.50 -31.41 1.72
N LEU A 20 -20.12 -32.67 1.93
CA LEU A 20 -19.43 -33.14 3.14
C LEU A 20 -17.98 -33.45 2.75
N GLY A 21 -17.04 -32.67 3.26
CA GLY A 21 -15.61 -32.95 3.07
C GLY A 21 -15.06 -33.84 4.19
N LEU A 22 -13.92 -34.47 3.94
CA LEU A 22 -13.04 -35.05 4.96
C LEU A 22 -11.75 -34.24 4.97
N THR A 23 -11.34 -33.74 6.15
CA THR A 23 -10.08 -33.00 6.28
C THR A 23 -8.95 -34.00 6.50
N ARG A 24 -7.97 -33.98 5.59
CA ARG A 24 -6.72 -34.75 5.73
C ARG A 24 -5.64 -33.85 6.31
N THR A 25 -5.11 -34.20 7.48
CA THR A 25 -3.95 -33.54 8.07
C THR A 25 -2.73 -34.42 7.95
N GLU A 26 -1.63 -33.84 7.49
CA GLU A 26 -0.33 -34.49 7.45
C GLU A 26 0.60 -33.86 8.49
N LYS A 27 1.28 -34.72 9.24
CA LYS A 27 2.33 -34.30 10.16
C LYS A 27 3.57 -35.13 9.90
N VAL A 28 4.70 -34.47 9.65
CA VAL A 28 6.00 -35.15 9.59
C VAL A 28 6.51 -35.26 11.02
N LEU A 29 6.78 -36.48 11.47
CA LEU A 29 7.31 -36.77 12.79
C LEU A 29 8.83 -36.58 12.80
N SER A 30 9.42 -36.50 14.00
CA SER A 30 10.85 -36.22 14.21
C SER A 30 11.80 -37.26 13.62
N ASP A 31 11.30 -38.46 13.29
CA ASP A 31 12.01 -39.56 12.66
C ASP A 31 11.80 -39.65 11.13
N GLY A 32 11.13 -38.66 10.53
CA GLY A 32 10.86 -38.59 9.09
C GLY A 32 9.63 -39.37 8.62
N VAL A 33 8.89 -40.01 9.53
CA VAL A 33 7.61 -40.68 9.24
C VAL A 33 6.52 -39.64 8.98
N VAL A 34 5.68 -39.85 7.96
CA VAL A 34 4.53 -38.99 7.67
C VAL A 34 3.26 -39.61 8.25
N GLU A 35 2.71 -38.97 9.27
CA GLU A 35 1.43 -39.30 9.87
C GLU A 35 0.29 -38.61 9.12
N VAL A 36 -0.73 -39.38 8.78
CA VAL A 36 -1.92 -38.89 8.05
C VAL A 36 -3.18 -39.20 8.86
N THR A 37 -3.93 -38.16 9.21
CA THR A 37 -5.18 -38.28 9.95
C THR A 37 -6.35 -37.76 9.11
N TYR A 38 -7.48 -38.48 9.16
CA TYR A 38 -8.71 -38.13 8.44
C TYR A 38 -9.81 -37.79 9.46
N ALA A 39 -10.40 -36.60 9.36
CA ALA A 39 -11.49 -36.16 10.24
C ALA A 39 -12.68 -35.62 9.43
N ASN A 40 -13.90 -35.76 9.98
CA ASN A 40 -15.11 -35.13 9.42
C ASN A 40 -15.01 -33.61 9.51
N PHE A 41 -15.53 -32.90 8.50
CA PHE A 41 -15.64 -31.44 8.53
C PHE A 41 -16.48 -31.00 9.73
N THR A 42 -15.92 -30.11 10.55
CA THR A 42 -16.66 -29.43 11.61
C THR A 42 -17.46 -28.25 11.01
N ALA A 43 -18.42 -27.69 11.76
CA ALA A 43 -19.15 -26.48 11.34
C ALA A 43 -18.19 -25.32 10.99
N ALA A 44 -17.04 -25.23 11.68
CA ALA A 44 -15.98 -24.24 11.42
C ALA A 44 -15.16 -24.52 10.15
N ASP A 45 -15.12 -25.77 9.66
CA ASP A 45 -14.47 -26.14 8.40
C ASP A 45 -15.40 -25.88 7.21
N MET A 46 -16.70 -26.12 7.38
CA MET A 46 -17.75 -25.76 6.42
C MET A 46 -17.83 -24.24 6.20
N GLU A 47 -17.74 -23.44 7.27
CA GLU A 47 -17.73 -21.97 7.17
C GLU A 47 -16.49 -21.43 6.43
N ARG A 48 -15.37 -22.15 6.53
CA ARG A 48 -14.11 -21.81 5.86
C ARG A 48 -14.13 -22.11 4.36
N VAL A 49 -14.87 -23.13 3.94
CA VAL A 49 -15.03 -23.51 2.53
C VAL A 49 -16.21 -22.76 1.86
N GLY A 50 -17.28 -22.46 2.59
CA GLY A 50 -18.46 -21.75 2.10
C GLY A 50 -18.26 -20.27 1.72
N ARG A 51 -17.14 -19.61 2.09
CA ARG A 51 -16.87 -18.19 1.72
C ARG A 51 -16.23 -17.99 0.33
N ARG A 52 -16.31 -18.97 -0.57
CA ARG A 52 -16.05 -18.78 -2.02
C ARG A 52 -17.29 -19.07 -2.86
N GLY A 53 -18.42 -18.48 -2.46
CA GLY A 53 -19.60 -18.34 -3.32
C GLY A 53 -20.90 -18.09 -2.55
N GLY A 54 -21.08 -16.91 -1.94
CA GLY A 54 -22.41 -16.38 -1.56
C GLY A 54 -22.85 -16.48 -0.08
N SER A 55 -23.10 -15.30 0.53
CA SER A 55 -24.02 -14.91 1.64
C SER A 55 -24.16 -15.71 2.97
N PRO A 56 -23.83 -15.09 4.13
CA PRO A 56 -24.10 -15.56 5.52
C PRO A 56 -25.51 -15.31 6.13
N ARG A 57 -26.62 -15.26 5.38
CA ARG A 57 -27.92 -14.83 5.96
C ARG A 57 -29.08 -15.83 6.07
N ASP A 58 -28.81 -17.13 6.15
CA ASP A 58 -29.80 -18.11 6.68
C ASP A 58 -29.24 -19.10 7.72
N LEU A 59 -28.00 -18.91 8.20
CA LEU A 59 -27.28 -19.91 9.01
C LEU A 59 -26.98 -19.52 10.46
N ALA A 60 -27.61 -18.46 10.97
CA ALA A 60 -27.68 -18.22 12.41
C ALA A 60 -29.08 -18.61 12.92
N ALA A 61 -29.12 -19.62 13.79
CA ALA A 61 -30.26 -20.14 14.54
C ALA A 61 -31.15 -21.22 13.87
N ARG A 62 -30.62 -22.44 13.78
CA ARG A 62 -31.37 -23.61 14.28
C ARG A 62 -30.53 -24.32 15.34
N THR A 63 -30.77 -23.89 16.58
CA THR A 63 -30.44 -24.56 17.85
C THR A 63 -30.37 -26.07 17.73
N TYR A 64 -29.18 -26.67 17.88
CA TYR A 64 -28.93 -27.91 18.63
C TYR A 64 -27.43 -27.96 18.97
N GLY A 65 -27.10 -27.94 20.26
CA GLY A 65 -25.72 -28.04 20.73
C GLY A 65 -25.06 -29.37 20.32
N PRO A 66 -23.71 -29.46 20.29
CA PRO A 66 -23.02 -30.66 19.87
C PRO A 66 -23.36 -31.85 20.80
N PRO A 67 -23.76 -33.02 20.27
CA PRO A 67 -23.88 -34.24 21.06
C PRO A 67 -22.51 -34.67 21.57
N ALA A 68 -22.50 -35.20 22.80
CA ALA A 68 -21.32 -35.76 23.43
C ALA A 68 -20.85 -37.06 22.75
N SER A 69 -19.53 -37.21 22.62
CA SER A 69 -18.74 -38.40 22.21
C SER A 69 -18.64 -38.73 20.71
N TYR A 70 -17.44 -38.53 20.14
CA TYR A 70 -16.99 -39.14 18.88
C TYR A 70 -16.09 -40.36 19.18
N PRO A 71 -16.20 -41.46 18.40
CA PRO A 71 -15.32 -42.63 18.55
C PRO A 71 -13.90 -42.35 18.05
N GLU A 72 -12.93 -43.09 18.60
CA GLU A 72 -11.47 -42.87 18.52
C GLU A 72 -10.90 -42.67 17.10
N SER A 73 -9.98 -41.69 16.95
CA SER A 73 -9.35 -41.33 15.66
C SER A 73 -8.47 -42.45 15.10
N THR A 74 -8.74 -42.86 13.86
CA THR A 74 -7.88 -43.75 13.04
C THR A 74 -6.84 -42.92 12.28
N ARG A 75 -5.57 -43.34 12.25
CA ARG A 75 -4.49 -42.67 11.50
C ARG A 75 -3.64 -43.66 10.71
N THR A 76 -3.04 -43.23 9.61
CA THR A 76 -2.19 -44.06 8.75
C THR A 76 -0.81 -43.43 8.62
N GLU A 77 0.24 -44.23 8.76
CA GLU A 77 1.64 -43.78 8.78
C GLU A 77 2.40 -44.33 7.57
N PHE A 78 3.27 -43.50 6.97
CA PHE A 78 4.09 -43.85 5.80
C PHE A 78 5.58 -43.55 6.06
N LYS A 79 6.47 -44.42 5.56
CA LYS A 79 7.93 -44.21 5.59
C LYS A 79 8.64 -44.76 4.34
N ASP A 80 9.88 -44.35 4.13
CA ASP A 80 10.74 -44.76 2.99
C ASP A 80 10.17 -44.43 1.60
N ALA A 81 9.35 -43.38 1.49
CA ALA A 81 8.65 -43.04 0.26
C ALA A 81 9.59 -42.44 -0.81
N ARG A 82 9.68 -43.08 -1.98
CA ARG A 82 10.25 -42.48 -3.19
C ARG A 82 9.11 -41.97 -4.07
N THR A 83 9.05 -40.66 -4.31
CA THR A 83 8.09 -40.03 -5.23
C THR A 83 8.83 -39.39 -6.40
N CYS A 84 8.40 -39.71 -7.62
CA CYS A 84 8.75 -38.95 -8.80
C CYS A 84 7.42 -38.38 -9.34
N TRP A 85 7.26 -37.05 -9.25
CA TRP A 85 6.17 -36.24 -9.84
C TRP A 85 4.82 -36.15 -9.08
N ASN A 86 4.17 -34.99 -9.22
CA ASN A 86 2.84 -34.64 -8.69
C ASN A 86 1.78 -34.77 -9.81
N TYR A 87 1.00 -35.87 -9.84
CA TYR A 87 -0.21 -35.99 -10.66
C TYR A 87 -1.45 -36.19 -9.77
N TRP A 88 -2.62 -35.71 -10.22
CA TRP A 88 -3.88 -35.72 -9.48
C TRP A 88 -5.02 -36.33 -10.29
N TRP A 89 -5.89 -37.13 -9.67
CA TRP A 89 -7.14 -37.64 -10.23
C TRP A 89 -8.33 -37.29 -9.32
N TYR A 90 -9.52 -37.12 -9.90
CA TYR A 90 -10.78 -36.90 -9.19
C TYR A 90 -11.84 -37.91 -9.68
N SER A 91 -12.64 -38.49 -8.77
CA SER A 91 -13.82 -39.27 -9.13
C SER A 91 -15.09 -38.75 -8.44
N ALA A 92 -16.22 -38.99 -9.10
CA ALA A 92 -17.57 -38.56 -8.73
C ALA A 92 -18.51 -39.76 -8.58
N SER A 93 -19.47 -39.72 -7.65
CA SER A 93 -20.57 -40.71 -7.57
C SER A 93 -21.95 -40.05 -7.76
N CYS A 94 -22.99 -40.87 -7.98
CA CYS A 94 -24.36 -40.40 -8.18
C CYS A 94 -24.95 -39.74 -6.92
N VAL A 95 -25.83 -38.74 -7.11
CA VAL A 95 -26.58 -38.06 -6.04
C VAL A 95 -27.56 -39.04 -5.37
N LEU A 96 -27.45 -39.23 -4.05
CA LEU A 96 -28.37 -40.08 -3.28
C LEU A 96 -29.49 -39.24 -2.64
N GLN A 97 -30.74 -39.71 -2.75
CA GLN A 97 -31.90 -39.20 -1.99
C GLN A 97 -32.27 -40.20 -0.90
N CYS A 98 -31.97 -39.91 0.36
CA CYS A 98 -32.27 -40.79 1.49
C CYS A 98 -33.11 -40.06 2.55
N LYS A 99 -34.08 -40.75 3.16
CA LYS A 99 -34.84 -40.27 4.31
C LYS A 99 -34.17 -40.73 5.62
N LEU A 100 -34.32 -39.94 6.68
CA LEU A 100 -33.79 -40.25 8.01
C LEU A 100 -34.27 -41.64 8.47
N GLY A 101 -33.33 -42.53 8.80
CA GLY A 101 -33.62 -43.87 9.33
C GLY A 101 -33.84 -44.99 8.29
N GLN A 102 -33.52 -44.80 7.01
CA GLN A 102 -33.52 -45.89 6.01
C GLN A 102 -32.10 -46.34 5.63
N HIS A 103 -31.96 -47.65 5.37
CA HIS A 103 -30.75 -48.24 4.77
C HIS A 103 -30.65 -47.84 3.29
N CYS A 104 -29.53 -47.22 2.90
CA CYS A 104 -29.29 -46.83 1.50
C CYS A 104 -28.14 -47.65 0.90
N ILE A 105 -28.31 -48.11 -0.35
CA ILE A 105 -27.31 -48.84 -1.13
C ILE A 105 -26.62 -47.86 -2.07
N ALA A 106 -25.32 -47.59 -1.87
CA ALA A 106 -24.54 -46.76 -2.78
C ALA A 106 -24.14 -47.56 -4.04
N CYS A 107 -24.65 -47.16 -5.21
CA CYS A 107 -24.13 -47.66 -6.49
C CYS A 107 -22.90 -46.84 -6.90
N LEU A 108 -21.72 -47.45 -6.85
CA LEU A 108 -20.50 -46.92 -7.44
C LEU A 108 -20.56 -47.14 -8.97
N LYS A 109 -21.13 -46.20 -9.73
CA LYS A 109 -20.81 -46.09 -11.16
C LYS A 109 -19.68 -45.06 -11.31
N PRO A 110 -18.45 -45.46 -11.65
CA PRO A 110 -17.36 -44.52 -11.82
C PRO A 110 -17.64 -43.65 -13.06
N LEU A 111 -17.78 -42.34 -12.84
CA LEU A 111 -17.61 -41.35 -13.90
C LEU A 111 -16.12 -41.06 -13.98
N SER A 112 -15.43 -41.83 -14.81
CA SER A 112 -14.08 -41.55 -15.28
C SER A 112 -14.17 -40.80 -16.60
N VAL A 113 -13.24 -39.87 -16.85
CA VAL A 113 -12.96 -39.38 -18.21
C VAL A 113 -11.86 -40.27 -18.77
N PRO A 114 -12.15 -41.27 -19.63
CA PRO A 114 -11.10 -42.04 -20.27
C PRO A 114 -10.61 -41.29 -21.51
N ALA A 115 -9.31 -41.05 -21.60
CA ALA A 115 -8.66 -40.76 -22.88
C ALA A 115 -8.10 -42.09 -23.40
N THR A 116 -8.76 -42.68 -24.39
CA THR A 116 -8.29 -43.92 -25.04
C THR A 116 -7.84 -43.61 -26.46
N TYR A 117 -6.60 -43.99 -26.76
CA TYR A 117 -5.92 -43.82 -28.04
C TYR A 117 -6.09 -45.06 -28.92
N THR A 118 -6.36 -44.85 -30.21
CA THR A 118 -5.99 -45.78 -31.27
C THR A 118 -5.48 -44.99 -32.48
N GLY A 119 -4.17 -44.99 -32.69
CA GLY A 119 -3.55 -44.60 -33.97
C GLY A 119 -2.92 -43.21 -33.97
N GLY A 120 -1.66 -43.16 -34.43
CA GLY A 120 -0.77 -42.00 -34.34
C GLY A 120 -1.30 -40.76 -35.03
N GLY A 121 -1.58 -39.75 -34.23
CA GLY A 121 -1.92 -38.39 -34.64
C GLY A 121 -2.09 -37.53 -33.39
N SER A 122 -1.56 -36.31 -33.40
CA SER A 122 -1.75 -35.33 -32.34
C SER A 122 -3.23 -34.95 -32.21
N ILE A 123 -3.76 -34.87 -30.99
CA ILE A 123 -5.06 -34.25 -30.72
C ILE A 123 -4.87 -33.17 -29.65
N ALA A 124 -5.20 -31.94 -30.02
CA ALA A 124 -5.49 -30.87 -29.08
C ALA A 124 -6.98 -30.96 -28.71
N ILE A 125 -7.33 -30.96 -27.42
CA ILE A 125 -8.71 -30.71 -26.98
C ILE A 125 -8.94 -29.21 -27.16
N THR A 126 -9.80 -28.83 -28.09
CA THR A 126 -10.05 -27.42 -28.36
C THR A 126 -11.06 -26.85 -27.37
N HIS A 127 -11.10 -25.52 -27.22
CA HIS A 127 -12.12 -24.84 -26.40
C HIS A 127 -13.56 -25.16 -26.89
N GLY A 128 -13.73 -25.46 -28.18
CA GLY A 128 -15.01 -25.92 -28.75
C GLY A 128 -15.45 -27.29 -28.25
N ASP A 129 -14.51 -28.21 -28.01
CA ASP A 129 -14.81 -29.56 -27.51
C ASP A 129 -15.27 -29.55 -26.04
N LEU A 130 -14.69 -28.65 -25.23
CA LEU A 130 -15.09 -28.43 -23.84
C LEU A 130 -16.44 -27.71 -23.70
N GLN A 131 -16.74 -26.76 -24.60
CA GLN A 131 -18.07 -26.12 -24.64
C GLN A 131 -19.16 -27.08 -25.12
N LYS A 132 -18.83 -27.98 -26.05
CA LYS A 132 -19.72 -29.05 -26.51
C LYS A 132 -19.99 -30.07 -25.39
N PHE A 133 -18.97 -30.50 -24.66
CA PHE A 133 -19.10 -31.38 -23.49
C PHE A 133 -20.00 -30.78 -22.38
N ALA A 134 -19.83 -29.50 -22.04
CA ALA A 134 -20.67 -28.82 -21.06
C ALA A 134 -22.13 -28.66 -21.51
N LYS A 135 -22.37 -28.44 -22.83
CA LYS A 135 -23.73 -28.36 -23.41
C LYS A 135 -24.44 -29.71 -23.51
N ASP A 136 -23.71 -30.78 -23.82
CA ASP A 136 -24.29 -32.12 -23.99
C ASP A 136 -24.53 -32.80 -22.63
N PHE A 137 -23.68 -32.55 -21.62
CA PHE A 137 -23.90 -32.98 -20.23
C PHE A 137 -25.13 -32.34 -19.59
N ALA A 138 -25.41 -31.06 -19.88
CA ALA A 138 -26.60 -30.37 -19.40
C ALA A 138 -27.92 -30.89 -20.03
N LYS A 139 -27.85 -31.62 -21.15
CA LYS A 139 -29.00 -32.21 -21.85
C LYS A 139 -29.22 -33.69 -21.57
N GLY A 140 -28.30 -34.35 -20.85
CA GLY A 140 -28.44 -35.75 -20.43
C GLY A 140 -28.21 -36.79 -21.52
N GLU A 141 -27.66 -36.42 -22.68
CA GLU A 141 -27.45 -37.32 -23.81
C GLU A 141 -25.95 -37.48 -24.11
N TYR A 142 -25.27 -38.34 -23.36
CA TYR A 142 -23.96 -38.84 -23.78
C TYR A 142 -23.71 -40.27 -23.26
N GLU A 143 -23.44 -41.21 -24.18
CA GLU A 143 -22.95 -42.56 -23.87
C GLU A 143 -21.51 -42.72 -24.40
N PHE A 144 -20.62 -43.28 -23.58
CA PHE A 144 -19.31 -43.77 -24.00
C PHE A 144 -19.09 -45.22 -23.52
N PRO A 145 -18.31 -46.02 -24.28
CA PRO A 145 -18.24 -47.47 -24.13
C PRO A 145 -17.46 -47.86 -22.87
N VAL A 146 -18.04 -48.80 -22.14
CA VAL A 146 -17.65 -49.23 -20.80
C VAL A 146 -16.44 -50.17 -20.86
N SER A 147 -15.41 -49.95 -20.02
CA SER A 147 -14.61 -51.05 -19.46
C SER A 147 -14.53 -50.90 -17.94
N VAL A 148 -15.03 -51.91 -17.24
CA VAL A 148 -15.30 -51.96 -15.79
C VAL A 148 -14.07 -52.44 -15.02
N MET A 149 -13.79 -51.85 -13.84
CA MET A 149 -13.21 -52.58 -12.71
C MET A 149 -14.19 -52.53 -11.53
N THR A 150 -14.39 -53.70 -10.93
CA THR A 150 -15.45 -54.08 -9.99
C THR A 150 -15.04 -53.84 -8.53
N GLU A 151 -15.74 -52.98 -7.81
CA GLU A 151 -15.93 -53.10 -6.37
C GLU A 151 -17.44 -53.02 -6.08
N GLY A 152 -17.95 -53.99 -5.31
CA GLY A 152 -19.38 -54.14 -5.04
C GLY A 152 -19.98 -53.03 -4.16
N PRO A 153 -21.32 -52.97 -4.03
CA PRO A 153 -22.00 -51.95 -3.25
C PRO A 153 -21.68 -52.07 -1.75
N ALA A 154 -21.32 -50.95 -1.12
CA ALA A 154 -21.15 -50.85 0.33
C ALA A 154 -22.41 -50.25 0.98
N THR A 155 -22.86 -50.83 2.09
CA THR A 155 -24.02 -50.37 2.88
C THR A 155 -23.56 -49.58 4.10
N MET A 156 -24.25 -48.49 4.42
CA MET A 156 -23.99 -47.65 5.60
C MET A 156 -25.29 -47.06 6.16
N ASP A 157 -25.38 -46.94 7.48
CA ASP A 157 -26.56 -46.43 8.18
C ASP A 157 -26.51 -44.91 8.35
N TRP A 158 -27.61 -44.23 8.00
CA TRP A 158 -27.68 -42.77 7.91
C TRP A 158 -28.55 -42.14 9.00
N TYR A 159 -27.98 -41.20 9.76
CA TYR A 159 -28.63 -40.53 10.91
C TYR A 159 -28.69 -38.98 10.78
N GLY A 160 -28.54 -38.44 9.57
CA GLY A 160 -28.61 -36.99 9.28
C GLY A 160 -29.90 -36.55 8.54
N PRO A 161 -30.17 -35.24 8.38
CA PRO A 161 -31.37 -34.73 7.71
C PRO A 161 -31.44 -35.09 6.21
N SER A 162 -32.64 -35.02 5.63
CA SER A 162 -33.02 -35.65 4.35
C SER A 162 -32.81 -34.79 3.09
N ASP A 163 -31.59 -34.27 2.91
CA ASP A 163 -31.20 -33.38 1.81
C ASP A 163 -30.07 -33.97 0.93
N ARG A 164 -30.12 -33.71 -0.39
CA ARG A 164 -29.29 -34.35 -1.45
C ARG A 164 -27.81 -33.95 -1.33
N ARG A 165 -26.85 -34.89 -1.42
CA ARG A 165 -25.38 -34.61 -1.35
C ARG A 165 -24.52 -35.46 -2.30
N PHE A 166 -23.29 -34.97 -2.57
CA PHE A 166 -22.26 -35.53 -3.48
C PHE A 166 -20.97 -35.94 -2.73
N TRP A 167 -20.24 -36.95 -3.24
CA TRP A 167 -18.95 -37.43 -2.67
C TRP A 167 -17.77 -37.25 -3.63
N LEU A 168 -16.60 -36.88 -3.09
CA LEU A 168 -15.37 -36.68 -3.87
C LEU A 168 -14.18 -37.37 -3.19
N LYS A 169 -13.48 -38.26 -3.90
CA LYS A 169 -12.31 -39.01 -3.38
C LYS A 169 -11.04 -38.62 -4.16
N GLN A 170 -9.93 -38.43 -3.45
CA GLN A 170 -8.62 -38.04 -4.00
C GLN A 170 -7.63 -39.21 -3.95
N TRP A 171 -6.83 -39.40 -5.00
CA TRP A 171 -5.75 -40.39 -5.07
C TRP A 171 -4.39 -39.75 -5.37
N PHE A 172 -3.30 -40.40 -4.93
CA PHE A 172 -1.91 -40.08 -5.30
C PHE A 172 -1.15 -41.36 -5.69
N ALA A 173 -0.17 -41.23 -6.59
CA ALA A 173 0.70 -42.34 -6.97
C ALA A 173 2.00 -42.30 -6.15
N VAL A 174 2.36 -43.44 -5.54
CA VAL A 174 3.65 -43.64 -4.88
C VAL A 174 4.38 -44.76 -5.61
N THR A 175 5.65 -44.54 -5.96
CA THR A 175 6.41 -45.57 -6.66
C THR A 175 6.90 -46.67 -5.71
N GLU A 176 7.37 -46.32 -4.51
CA GLU A 176 7.70 -47.28 -3.45
C GLU A 176 7.52 -46.61 -2.07
N ALA A 177 6.89 -47.29 -1.09
CA ALA A 177 6.81 -46.85 0.30
C ALA A 177 6.52 -48.03 1.25
N SER A 178 6.67 -47.82 2.57
CA SER A 178 6.12 -48.71 3.60
C SER A 178 4.97 -48.01 4.33
N VAL A 179 3.86 -48.72 4.57
CA VAL A 179 2.63 -48.19 5.19
C VAL A 179 2.17 -49.03 6.38
N ARG A 180 1.56 -48.41 7.40
CA ARG A 180 0.83 -49.08 8.49
C ARG A 180 -0.36 -48.26 8.99
N SER A 181 -1.38 -48.91 9.56
CA SER A 181 -2.57 -48.26 10.13
C SER A 181 -2.55 -48.32 11.66
N CYS A 182 -3.04 -47.27 12.31
CA CYS A 182 -3.11 -47.14 13.77
C CYS A 182 -4.49 -46.70 14.24
N THR A 183 -5.01 -47.34 15.29
CA THR A 183 -6.32 -47.05 15.89
C THR A 183 -6.18 -47.09 17.41
N GLY A 184 -6.74 -46.09 18.13
CA GLY A 184 -6.73 -46.08 19.59
C GLY A 184 -5.32 -46.14 20.22
N GLY A 185 -4.32 -45.56 19.55
CA GLY A 185 -2.92 -45.57 20.01
C GLY A 185 -2.12 -46.84 19.70
N LYS A 186 -2.72 -47.89 19.11
CA LYS A 186 -2.02 -49.10 18.66
C LYS A 186 -1.84 -49.11 17.15
N CYS A 187 -0.65 -49.46 16.66
CA CYS A 187 -0.31 -49.53 15.23
C CYS A 187 -0.06 -50.97 14.79
N GLY A 188 -0.50 -51.32 13.58
CA GLY A 188 -0.15 -52.59 12.92
C GLY A 188 1.27 -52.62 12.35
N ASP A 189 1.66 -53.76 11.77
CA ASP A 189 2.98 -53.96 11.15
C ASP A 189 3.16 -53.15 9.85
N TRP A 190 4.43 -52.88 9.50
CA TRP A 190 4.79 -52.15 8.28
C TRP A 190 4.69 -53.06 7.04
N MET A 191 3.95 -52.59 6.03
CA MET A 191 3.81 -53.26 4.74
C MET A 191 4.46 -52.46 3.62
N ALA A 192 5.33 -53.07 2.82
CA ALA A 192 5.94 -52.44 1.65
C ALA A 192 4.99 -52.45 0.44
N ILE A 193 4.83 -51.30 -0.22
CA ILE A 193 4.08 -51.10 -1.45
C ILE A 193 5.02 -50.64 -2.57
N LYS A 194 5.02 -51.33 -3.71
CA LYS A 194 5.74 -50.96 -4.96
C LYS A 194 4.72 -50.71 -6.08
N SER A 195 4.96 -49.67 -6.88
CA SER A 195 4.06 -48.87 -7.72
C SER A 195 2.90 -49.53 -8.47
N TRP A 196 1.84 -48.74 -8.71
CA TRP A 196 0.84 -48.94 -9.77
C TRP A 196 1.22 -48.12 -11.02
N MET A 197 1.98 -48.73 -11.95
CA MET A 197 2.07 -48.35 -13.37
C MET A 197 2.41 -49.62 -14.17
N PRO A 198 1.71 -49.95 -15.26
CA PRO A 198 2.03 -51.14 -16.04
C PRO A 198 3.28 -50.89 -16.90
N CYS A 199 4.40 -51.49 -16.52
CA CYS A 199 5.55 -51.64 -17.40
C CYS A 199 5.29 -52.82 -18.35
N SER A 200 5.20 -52.54 -19.65
CA SER A 200 5.22 -53.59 -20.68
C SER A 200 6.64 -53.71 -21.21
N ASN A 201 7.21 -54.93 -21.16
CA ASN A 201 8.48 -55.29 -21.80
C ASN A 201 9.70 -54.39 -21.52
N LYS A 202 9.97 -54.12 -20.25
CA LYS A 202 11.24 -53.54 -19.73
C LYS A 202 11.65 -52.15 -20.24
N ASP A 203 10.86 -51.49 -21.08
CA ASP A 203 11.04 -50.07 -21.39
C ASP A 203 10.08 -49.24 -20.55
N CYS A 204 10.59 -48.66 -19.45
CA CYS A 204 9.89 -47.57 -18.78
C CYS A 204 9.85 -46.38 -19.74
N PHE A 205 8.66 -45.94 -20.15
CA PHE A 205 8.49 -44.78 -21.03
C PHE A 205 9.33 -43.58 -20.55
N LYS A 206 10.35 -43.21 -21.33
CA LYS A 206 10.99 -41.90 -21.21
C LYS A 206 10.07 -40.88 -21.87
N TYR A 207 9.39 -40.07 -21.06
CA TYR A 207 8.72 -38.88 -21.55
C TYR A 207 9.69 -37.69 -21.51
N THR A 208 9.90 -37.05 -22.66
CA THR A 208 10.47 -35.71 -22.75
C THR A 208 9.29 -34.76 -22.91
N ILE A 209 9.14 -33.80 -21.99
CA ILE A 209 8.07 -32.81 -22.03
C ILE A 209 8.46 -31.74 -23.05
N ASN A 210 7.74 -31.68 -24.17
CA ASN A 210 7.70 -30.52 -25.06
C ASN A 210 6.29 -29.91 -24.97
N ASP A 211 6.23 -28.74 -24.31
CA ASP A 211 5.22 -27.66 -24.25
C ASP A 211 3.72 -27.90 -24.02
N GLY A 212 3.14 -27.14 -23.06
CA GLY A 212 1.70 -26.81 -23.08
C GLY A 212 1.07 -26.17 -21.83
N TYR A 213 1.53 -26.48 -20.61
CA TYR A 213 1.05 -25.84 -19.37
C TYR A 213 2.18 -25.82 -18.32
N ALA A 214 3.25 -25.08 -18.63
CA ALA A 214 4.07 -24.52 -17.57
C ALA A 214 3.23 -23.41 -16.92
N GLN A 215 3.05 -23.44 -15.59
CA GLN A 215 2.81 -22.17 -14.91
C GLN A 215 4.01 -21.30 -15.29
N SER A 216 3.77 -20.16 -15.94
CA SER A 216 4.84 -19.23 -16.25
C SER A 216 5.60 -18.99 -14.96
N THR A 217 6.90 -19.23 -14.99
CA THR A 217 7.78 -18.97 -13.85
C THR A 217 8.06 -17.47 -13.78
N LEU A 218 8.65 -17.00 -12.68
CA LEU A 218 9.15 -15.64 -12.62
C LEU A 218 10.17 -15.39 -13.74
N GLN A 219 10.95 -16.41 -14.12
CA GLN A 219 11.87 -16.34 -15.26
C GLN A 219 11.14 -16.15 -16.60
N ASP A 220 10.04 -16.87 -16.81
CA ASP A 220 9.28 -16.79 -18.07
C ASP A 220 8.63 -15.42 -18.26
N ILE A 221 8.16 -14.80 -17.18
CA ILE A 221 7.57 -13.45 -17.21
C ILE A 221 8.65 -12.35 -17.22
N CYS A 222 9.84 -12.64 -16.71
CA CYS A 222 10.95 -11.69 -16.74
C CYS A 222 11.47 -11.45 -18.17
N ASN A 223 11.15 -12.33 -19.12
CA ASN A 223 11.40 -12.11 -20.54
C ASN A 223 10.42 -11.04 -21.07
N ALA A 224 10.89 -9.79 -21.12
CA ALA A 224 10.06 -8.60 -21.27
C ALA A 224 9.20 -8.61 -22.55
N ALA A 225 7.88 -8.61 -22.39
CA ALA A 225 6.93 -8.19 -23.42
C ALA A 225 6.69 -6.69 -23.30
N LEU A 226 7.63 -5.89 -23.83
CA LEU A 226 7.50 -4.43 -23.84
C LEU A 226 6.19 -4.00 -24.53
N PRO A 227 5.63 -2.82 -24.18
CA PRO A 227 4.64 -2.18 -25.02
C PRO A 227 5.15 -2.02 -26.46
N ALA A 228 4.27 -2.14 -27.44
CA ALA A 228 4.64 -2.03 -28.85
C ALA A 228 5.13 -0.61 -29.18
N ASP A 229 6.00 -0.48 -30.18
CA ASP A 229 6.41 0.83 -30.71
C ASP A 229 5.17 1.63 -31.14
N ASN A 230 5.13 2.92 -30.79
CA ASN A 230 4.00 3.83 -31.00
C ASN A 230 2.72 3.52 -30.21
N SER A 231 2.77 2.70 -29.15
CA SER A 231 1.61 2.50 -28.24
C SER A 231 1.14 3.81 -27.59
N PHE A 232 2.02 4.81 -27.51
CA PHE A 232 1.75 6.10 -26.89
C PHE A 232 2.13 7.24 -27.86
N PRO A 233 1.25 8.21 -28.12
CA PRO A 233 1.54 9.32 -29.01
C PRO A 233 2.80 10.08 -28.57
N GLY A 234 3.75 10.26 -29.49
CA GLY A 234 4.95 11.05 -29.24
C GLY A 234 6.04 10.37 -28.40
N ILE A 235 5.84 9.12 -27.95
CA ILE A 235 6.83 8.36 -27.18
C ILE A 235 7.37 7.21 -28.01
N THR A 236 8.69 7.05 -28.00
CA THR A 236 9.40 5.92 -28.62
C THR A 236 10.14 5.13 -27.53
N ILE A 237 9.82 3.85 -27.39
CA ILE A 237 10.47 2.95 -26.45
C ILE A 237 11.79 2.45 -27.06
N ASN A 238 12.89 2.58 -26.32
CA ASN A 238 14.17 2.03 -26.76
C ASN A 238 14.26 0.54 -26.35
N SER A 239 13.78 -0.36 -27.20
CA SER A 239 13.82 -1.81 -26.97
C SER A 239 15.23 -2.38 -26.79
N SER A 240 16.28 -1.70 -27.29
CA SER A 240 17.68 -2.11 -27.09
C SER A 240 18.22 -1.80 -25.68
N SER A 241 17.53 -0.96 -24.91
CA SER A 241 17.93 -0.56 -23.54
C SER A 241 17.37 -1.47 -22.45
N VAL A 242 16.62 -2.52 -22.82
CA VAL A 242 15.99 -3.42 -21.85
C VAL A 242 17.03 -4.19 -21.06
N SER A 243 16.88 -4.17 -19.74
CA SER A 243 17.63 -4.99 -18.81
C SER A 243 16.69 -5.58 -17.78
N THR A 244 16.95 -6.84 -17.40
CA THR A 244 16.08 -7.60 -16.51
C THR A 244 16.92 -8.30 -15.45
N ALA A 245 16.53 -8.18 -14.18
CA ALA A 245 17.23 -8.82 -13.07
C ALA A 245 16.24 -9.47 -12.10
N ILE A 246 16.39 -10.77 -11.86
CA ILE A 246 15.53 -11.49 -10.91
C ILE A 246 16.17 -11.51 -9.54
N THR A 247 15.35 -11.21 -8.53
CA THR A 247 15.74 -11.35 -7.12
C THR A 247 14.78 -12.30 -6.43
N TYR A 248 15.34 -13.33 -5.77
CA TYR A 248 14.61 -14.26 -4.94
C TYR A 248 14.85 -13.98 -3.45
N ASN A 249 13.82 -14.19 -2.63
CA ASN A 249 13.85 -14.07 -1.18
C ASN A 249 14.39 -12.73 -0.69
N ALA A 250 14.02 -11.63 -1.36
CA ALA A 250 14.39 -10.30 -0.92
C ALA A 250 13.67 -9.97 0.40
N SER A 251 14.45 -9.74 1.44
CA SER A 251 13.93 -9.32 2.75
C SER A 251 13.66 -7.83 2.75
N ILE A 252 12.39 -7.48 2.93
CA ILE A 252 11.92 -6.10 3.09
C ILE A 252 11.67 -5.86 4.57
N ALA A 253 12.40 -4.89 5.13
CA ALA A 253 12.20 -4.47 6.51
C ALA A 253 10.83 -3.82 6.70
N GLU A 254 10.34 -3.90 7.93
CA GLU A 254 9.19 -3.12 8.34
C GLU A 254 9.48 -1.62 8.24
N SER A 255 8.50 -0.83 7.82
CA SER A 255 8.55 0.63 7.82
C SER A 255 7.20 1.22 8.21
N ASP A 256 7.11 2.54 8.36
CA ASP A 256 5.84 3.24 8.57
C ASP A 256 4.80 2.98 7.47
N TRP A 257 5.19 2.47 6.29
CA TRP A 257 4.29 2.33 5.12
C TRP A 257 4.15 0.91 4.59
N ASN A 258 4.85 -0.05 5.20
CA ASN A 258 4.76 -1.44 4.80
C ASN A 258 5.17 -2.37 5.92
N ARG A 259 4.51 -3.53 5.97
CA ARG A 259 4.90 -4.62 6.87
C ARG A 259 6.22 -5.24 6.41
N ALA A 260 6.94 -5.89 7.33
CA ALA A 260 8.03 -6.76 6.93
C ALA A 260 7.53 -7.88 6.01
N ALA A 261 8.29 -8.19 4.96
CA ALA A 261 7.94 -9.22 3.99
C ALA A 261 9.17 -9.84 3.35
N THR A 262 9.00 -11.03 2.79
CA THR A 262 9.96 -11.64 1.88
C THR A 262 9.31 -11.73 0.50
N ILE A 263 9.93 -11.13 -0.51
CA ILE A 263 9.36 -11.02 -1.86
C ILE A 263 10.27 -11.64 -2.92
N ASN A 264 9.65 -12.09 -4.01
CA ASN A 264 10.32 -12.49 -5.24
C ASN A 264 9.84 -11.58 -6.37
N TYR A 265 10.77 -11.01 -7.13
CA TYR A 265 10.43 -10.11 -8.22
C TYR A 265 11.47 -10.12 -9.34
N CYS A 266 11.04 -9.71 -10.54
CA CYS A 266 11.92 -9.36 -11.65
C CYS A 266 11.92 -7.84 -11.77
N ASN A 267 13.09 -7.21 -11.71
CA ASN A 267 13.25 -5.80 -12.05
C ASN A 267 13.46 -5.68 -13.56
N VAL A 268 12.53 -5.03 -14.25
CA VAL A 268 12.60 -4.73 -15.69
C VAL A 268 12.88 -3.24 -15.84
N THR A 269 13.98 -2.89 -16.49
CA THR A 269 14.36 -1.50 -16.76
C THR A 269 14.52 -1.26 -18.25
N PHE A 270 14.10 -0.10 -18.74
CA PHE A 270 14.36 0.36 -20.10
C PHE A 270 14.21 1.89 -20.16
N ALA A 271 14.54 2.46 -21.31
CA ALA A 271 14.40 3.88 -21.60
C ALA A 271 13.37 4.14 -22.70
N TYR A 272 12.80 5.35 -22.69
CA TYR A 272 12.03 5.91 -23.80
C TYR A 272 12.48 7.34 -24.10
N SER A 273 12.04 7.87 -25.23
CA SER A 273 12.27 9.26 -25.63
C SER A 273 11.01 9.88 -26.23
N HIS A 274 10.99 11.21 -26.25
CA HIS A 274 9.95 12.03 -26.87
C HIS A 274 10.34 12.38 -28.30
N ASN A 275 9.45 12.08 -29.24
CA ASN A 275 9.65 12.34 -30.65
C ASN A 275 9.85 13.85 -30.91
N GLY A 276 10.95 14.19 -31.57
CA GLY A 276 11.27 15.59 -31.91
C GLY A 276 12.07 16.34 -30.84
N ILE A 277 12.41 15.72 -29.71
CA ILE A 277 13.32 16.28 -28.71
C ILE A 277 14.70 15.61 -28.87
N ALA A 278 15.74 16.41 -29.14
CA ALA A 278 17.10 15.90 -29.30
C ALA A 278 17.68 15.44 -27.96
N ASP A 279 18.42 14.33 -27.98
CA ASP A 279 19.13 13.75 -26.83
C ASP A 279 18.24 13.41 -25.61
N ASP A 280 16.92 13.30 -25.82
CA ASP A 280 15.96 12.95 -24.77
C ASP A 280 16.01 11.46 -24.43
N VAL A 281 16.21 11.15 -23.16
CA VAL A 281 16.25 9.78 -22.62
C VAL A 281 15.66 9.77 -21.23
N VAL A 282 14.57 9.04 -21.05
CA VAL A 282 13.91 8.85 -19.75
C VAL A 282 13.95 7.37 -19.38
N HIS A 283 14.45 7.06 -18.18
CA HIS A 283 14.54 5.69 -17.69
C HIS A 283 13.35 5.34 -16.79
N VAL A 284 12.88 4.10 -16.94
CA VAL A 284 11.83 3.51 -16.12
C VAL A 284 12.26 2.14 -15.60
N SER A 285 11.87 1.84 -14.36
CA SER A 285 12.10 0.57 -13.70
C SER A 285 10.79 0.06 -13.13
N TYR A 286 10.46 -1.19 -13.46
CA TYR A 286 9.27 -1.87 -12.99
C TYR A 286 9.65 -3.15 -12.26
N TRP A 287 9.26 -3.26 -11.00
CA TRP A 287 9.33 -4.53 -10.28
C TRP A 287 8.08 -5.33 -10.57
N VAL A 288 8.28 -6.53 -11.08
CA VAL A 288 7.26 -7.45 -11.58
C VAL A 288 7.16 -8.64 -10.62
N PRO A 289 6.00 -8.92 -10.03
CA PRO A 289 5.83 -10.04 -9.11
C PRO A 289 5.83 -11.40 -9.84
N ALA A 290 6.01 -12.49 -9.09
CA ALA A 290 5.74 -13.82 -9.65
C ALA A 290 4.25 -13.93 -10.10
N PRO A 291 3.93 -14.67 -11.17
CA PRO A 291 2.55 -14.76 -11.68
C PRO A 291 1.52 -15.23 -10.67
N CYS A 292 1.87 -16.12 -9.75
CA CYS A 292 0.96 -16.55 -8.68
C CYS A 292 0.64 -15.43 -7.66
N ALA A 293 1.52 -14.43 -7.56
CA ALA A 293 1.41 -13.27 -6.68
C ALA A 293 0.74 -12.06 -7.34
N PHE A 294 0.74 -11.98 -8.68
CA PHE A 294 0.06 -10.91 -9.40
C PHE A 294 -1.46 -10.92 -9.15
N ARG A 295 -2.04 -9.73 -8.99
CA ARG A 295 -3.46 -9.53 -8.68
C ARG A 295 -4.15 -8.57 -9.66
N ASN A 296 -3.64 -8.46 -10.89
CA ASN A 296 -4.10 -7.48 -11.90
C ASN A 296 -3.99 -6.04 -11.39
N ARG A 297 -2.84 -5.71 -10.79
CA ARG A 297 -2.60 -4.39 -10.19
C ARG A 297 -1.34 -3.75 -10.77
N TYR A 298 -1.37 -2.44 -10.89
CA TYR A 298 -0.23 -1.58 -11.15
C TYR A 298 -0.11 -0.58 -9.99
N LEU A 299 1.11 -0.26 -9.56
CA LEU A 299 1.38 0.75 -8.55
C LEU A 299 2.48 1.70 -9.06
N SER A 300 2.21 3.00 -9.06
CA SER A 300 3.24 4.02 -9.19
C SER A 300 3.64 4.54 -7.80
N THR A 301 4.94 4.80 -7.59
CA THR A 301 5.45 5.38 -6.35
C THR A 301 6.15 6.71 -6.59
N GLY A 302 5.92 7.67 -5.69
CA GLY A 302 6.46 9.03 -5.80
C GLY A 302 7.86 9.27 -5.21
N GLY A 303 8.30 10.51 -5.35
CA GLY A 303 9.56 11.08 -4.91
C GLY A 303 9.55 11.73 -3.53
N GLY A 304 10.50 12.65 -3.33
CA GLY A 304 10.76 13.35 -2.06
C GLY A 304 11.74 14.52 -2.27
N GLY A 305 11.48 15.68 -1.67
CA GLY A 305 12.30 16.88 -1.87
C GLY A 305 12.32 17.30 -3.34
N PHE A 306 13.50 17.24 -3.98
CA PHE A 306 13.66 17.47 -5.43
C PHE A 306 13.86 16.16 -6.23
N ALA A 307 13.74 15.00 -5.60
CA ALA A 307 13.78 13.70 -6.28
C ALA A 307 12.40 13.32 -6.81
N VAL A 308 12.32 12.83 -8.05
CA VAL A 308 11.06 12.37 -8.70
C VAL A 308 10.67 10.93 -8.30
N ASN A 309 11.54 10.22 -7.59
CA ASN A 309 11.30 8.85 -7.12
C ASN A 309 11.97 8.58 -5.77
N SER A 310 11.51 7.55 -5.06
CA SER A 310 12.06 7.09 -3.77
C SER A 310 12.93 5.82 -3.90
N GLY A 311 13.27 5.40 -5.12
CA GLY A 311 14.03 4.18 -5.39
C GLY A 311 13.47 2.93 -4.70
N PRO A 312 14.33 2.02 -4.20
CA PRO A 312 13.90 0.76 -3.59
C PRO A 312 13.21 0.93 -2.23
N ARG A 313 13.06 2.15 -1.70
CA ARG A 313 12.40 2.41 -0.41
C ARG A 313 10.88 2.21 -0.47
N ARG A 314 10.25 2.44 -1.64
CA ARG A 314 8.77 2.41 -1.80
C ARG A 314 8.28 1.38 -2.81
N VAL A 315 9.07 1.08 -3.85
CA VAL A 315 8.73 0.10 -4.89
C VAL A 315 8.34 -1.29 -4.36
N PRO A 316 8.96 -1.85 -3.29
CA PRO A 316 8.57 -3.16 -2.77
C PRO A 316 7.09 -3.29 -2.37
N VAL A 317 6.45 -2.18 -1.98
CA VAL A 317 5.06 -2.16 -1.50
C VAL A 317 4.08 -2.64 -2.56
N GLY A 318 4.36 -2.38 -3.84
CA GLY A 318 3.56 -2.88 -4.95
C GLY A 318 3.65 -4.39 -5.08
N ILE A 319 4.86 -4.96 -5.00
CA ILE A 319 5.06 -6.42 -5.04
C ILE A 319 4.33 -7.11 -3.90
N MET A 320 4.42 -6.57 -2.68
CA MET A 320 3.72 -7.08 -1.49
C MET A 320 2.20 -7.12 -1.68
N ASN A 321 1.67 -6.21 -2.51
CA ASN A 321 0.25 -6.09 -2.80
C ASN A 321 -0.14 -6.68 -4.17
N GLY A 322 0.73 -7.49 -4.78
CA GLY A 322 0.45 -8.20 -6.04
C GLY A 322 0.37 -7.29 -7.26
N ALA A 323 1.05 -6.14 -7.23
CA ALA A 323 1.12 -5.17 -8.30
C ALA A 323 2.47 -5.19 -9.02
N VAL A 324 2.47 -4.85 -10.31
CA VAL A 324 3.67 -4.34 -10.99
C VAL A 324 3.92 -2.94 -10.48
N SER A 325 5.11 -2.67 -9.93
CA SER A 325 5.42 -1.40 -9.27
C SER A 325 6.49 -0.61 -10.02
N GLY A 326 6.22 0.66 -10.36
CA GLY A 326 7.10 1.48 -11.21
C GLY A 326 7.77 2.67 -10.52
N ILE A 327 8.96 3.05 -11.01
CA ILE A 327 9.65 4.33 -10.79
C ILE A 327 10.24 4.86 -12.10
N THR A 328 10.50 6.17 -12.15
CA THR A 328 11.18 6.86 -13.26
C THR A 328 12.31 7.76 -12.75
N ASP A 329 13.30 8.05 -13.60
CA ASP A 329 14.30 9.09 -13.35
C ASP A 329 13.88 10.48 -13.86
N GLY A 330 12.72 10.60 -14.50
CA GLY A 330 12.21 11.86 -15.06
C GLY A 330 13.04 12.45 -16.20
N GLY A 331 13.99 11.69 -16.77
CA GLY A 331 14.95 12.19 -17.76
C GLY A 331 16.10 12.97 -17.14
N PHE A 332 16.34 12.83 -15.84
CA PHE A 332 17.42 13.56 -15.14
C PHE A 332 18.78 12.86 -15.26
N GLY A 333 18.86 11.76 -16.02
CA GLY A 333 20.08 11.04 -16.36
C GLY A 333 20.40 9.86 -15.45
N SER A 334 19.84 9.80 -14.24
CA SER A 334 19.88 8.60 -13.39
C SER A 334 18.79 8.63 -12.32
N TYR A 335 18.39 7.47 -11.79
CA TYR A 335 17.43 7.39 -10.67
C TYR A 335 17.87 8.11 -9.39
N ALA A 336 19.17 8.43 -9.25
CA ALA A 336 19.73 9.17 -8.12
C ALA A 336 19.84 10.68 -8.40
N THR A 337 19.72 11.12 -9.65
CA THR A 337 19.76 12.53 -10.01
C THR A 337 18.45 13.20 -9.65
N GLN A 338 18.52 14.32 -8.95
CA GLN A 338 17.36 15.12 -8.57
C GLN A 338 17.12 16.25 -9.56
N TRP A 339 15.89 16.76 -9.60
CA TRP A 339 15.47 17.82 -10.50
C TRP A 339 16.35 19.07 -10.38
N ASN A 340 16.79 19.38 -9.16
CA ASN A 340 17.64 20.52 -8.86
C ASN A 340 18.93 20.56 -9.69
N SER A 341 19.47 19.41 -10.09
CA SER A 341 20.71 19.28 -10.87
C SER A 341 20.52 19.55 -12.36
N VAL A 342 19.27 19.54 -12.85
CA VAL A 342 18.92 19.68 -14.28
C VAL A 342 17.90 20.81 -14.53
N PHE A 343 17.57 21.59 -13.49
CA PHE A 343 16.61 22.69 -13.57
C PHE A 343 17.13 23.86 -14.41
N LEU A 344 18.40 24.25 -14.27
CA LEU A 344 19.02 25.29 -15.09
C LEU A 344 19.79 24.67 -16.26
N LEU A 345 19.61 25.23 -17.45
CA LEU A 345 20.48 24.99 -18.59
C LEU A 345 21.83 25.69 -18.39
N ALA A 346 22.85 25.26 -19.14
CA ALA A 346 24.20 25.84 -19.07
C ALA A 346 24.25 27.34 -19.39
N ASN A 347 23.27 27.87 -20.12
CA ASN A 347 23.13 29.29 -20.44
C ASN A 347 22.42 30.10 -19.32
N GLY A 348 22.06 29.47 -18.20
CA GLY A 348 21.39 30.09 -17.05
C GLY A 348 19.87 30.23 -17.18
N THR A 349 19.23 29.74 -18.25
CA THR A 349 17.77 29.74 -18.39
C THR A 349 17.13 28.47 -17.83
N ILE A 350 15.86 28.54 -17.46
CA ILE A 350 15.08 27.39 -16.99
C ILE A 350 15.00 26.31 -18.08
N ASN A 351 15.29 25.06 -17.71
CA ASN A 351 14.98 23.87 -18.48
C ASN A 351 13.51 23.50 -18.27
N TRP A 352 12.60 24.11 -19.01
CA TRP A 352 11.16 23.88 -18.84
C TRP A 352 10.74 22.43 -19.05
N GLN A 353 11.46 21.67 -19.90
CA GLN A 353 11.21 20.23 -20.04
C GLN A 353 11.39 19.51 -18.69
N SER A 354 12.48 19.79 -17.95
CA SER A 354 12.67 19.16 -16.64
C SER A 354 11.65 19.61 -15.60
N VAL A 355 11.15 20.85 -15.70
CA VAL A 355 10.03 21.35 -14.86
C VAL A 355 8.76 20.53 -15.11
N TYR A 356 8.40 20.26 -16.36
CA TYR A 356 7.21 19.47 -16.69
C TYR A 356 7.38 17.99 -16.33
N MET A 357 8.56 17.42 -16.55
CA MET A 357 8.89 16.06 -16.15
C MET A 357 8.76 15.88 -14.63
N PHE A 358 9.29 16.81 -13.83
CA PHE A 358 9.13 16.82 -12.38
C PHE A 358 7.68 17.09 -11.97
N GLY A 359 7.02 18.05 -12.62
CA GLY A 359 5.69 18.53 -12.22
C GLY A 359 4.57 17.52 -12.40
N TYR A 360 4.52 16.82 -13.54
CA TYR A 360 3.44 15.87 -13.84
C TYR A 360 3.77 14.82 -14.89
N GLN A 361 4.64 15.11 -15.86
CA GLN A 361 4.74 14.33 -17.09
C GLN A 361 5.40 12.98 -16.87
N ALA A 362 6.50 12.91 -16.11
CA ALA A 362 7.22 11.65 -15.88
C ALA A 362 6.33 10.59 -15.20
N HIS A 363 5.51 11.00 -14.23
CA HIS A 363 4.59 10.11 -13.51
C HIS A 363 3.39 9.69 -14.37
N HIS A 364 2.92 10.56 -15.27
CA HIS A 364 1.88 10.22 -16.23
C HIS A 364 2.34 9.09 -17.16
N GLU A 365 3.52 9.28 -17.73
CA GLU A 365 4.13 8.36 -18.69
C GLU A 365 4.52 7.03 -18.03
N LEU A 366 5.07 7.10 -16.80
CA LEU A 366 5.34 5.93 -15.97
C LEU A 366 4.07 5.08 -15.75
N ALA A 367 2.92 5.71 -15.50
CA ALA A 367 1.66 5.01 -15.30
C ALA A 367 1.10 4.41 -16.59
N LEU A 368 1.14 5.15 -17.70
CA LEU A 368 0.68 4.66 -19.01
C LEU A 368 1.48 3.43 -19.46
N ILE A 369 2.81 3.55 -19.45
CA ILE A 369 3.73 2.49 -19.86
C ILE A 369 3.60 1.29 -18.90
N GLY A 370 3.56 1.54 -17.59
CA GLY A 370 3.49 0.48 -16.58
C GLY A 370 2.21 -0.34 -16.62
N LYS A 371 1.05 0.29 -16.85
CA LYS A 371 -0.23 -0.41 -17.02
C LYS A 371 -0.23 -1.31 -18.25
N GLN A 372 0.28 -0.80 -19.38
CA GLN A 372 0.39 -1.60 -20.60
C GLN A 372 1.39 -2.75 -20.46
N LEU A 373 2.53 -2.51 -19.80
CA LEU A 373 3.51 -3.54 -19.49
C LEU A 373 2.89 -4.65 -18.62
N ALA A 374 2.16 -4.29 -17.56
CA ALA A 374 1.43 -5.27 -16.73
C ALA A 374 0.43 -6.10 -17.57
N ALA A 375 -0.34 -5.46 -18.44
CA ALA A 375 -1.28 -6.16 -19.30
C ALA A 375 -0.58 -7.16 -20.23
N ASN A 376 0.53 -6.75 -20.86
CA ASN A 376 1.32 -7.60 -21.76
C ASN A 376 1.96 -8.79 -21.03
N LEU A 377 2.65 -8.54 -19.91
CA LEU A 377 3.40 -9.55 -19.17
C LEU A 377 2.51 -10.68 -18.63
N TYR A 378 1.28 -10.37 -18.25
CA TYR A 378 0.35 -11.36 -17.68
C TYR A 378 -0.78 -11.75 -18.63
N ASN A 379 -0.71 -11.32 -19.91
CA ASN A 379 -1.74 -11.57 -20.91
C ASN A 379 -3.15 -11.25 -20.38
N VAL A 380 -3.29 -10.08 -19.75
CA VAL A 380 -4.57 -9.62 -19.22
C VAL A 380 -5.46 -9.30 -20.41
N SER A 381 -6.56 -10.05 -20.53
CA SER A 381 -7.51 -9.87 -21.63
C SER A 381 -8.11 -8.45 -21.61
N ALA A 382 -8.37 -7.87 -22.77
CA ALA A 382 -8.89 -6.50 -22.91
C ALA A 382 -10.21 -6.23 -22.15
N ASN A 383 -10.95 -7.27 -21.77
CA ASN A 383 -12.17 -7.18 -20.96
C ASN A 383 -11.92 -7.22 -19.43
N LYS A 384 -10.66 -7.32 -18.99
CA LYS A 384 -10.26 -7.31 -17.58
C LYS A 384 -9.45 -6.05 -17.28
N THR A 385 -9.81 -5.42 -16.17
CA THR A 385 -9.12 -4.23 -15.69
C THR A 385 -7.80 -4.59 -15.02
N VAL A 386 -6.72 -3.88 -15.37
CA VAL A 386 -5.55 -3.73 -14.51
C VAL A 386 -5.84 -2.55 -13.60
N TYR A 387 -6.14 -2.83 -12.33
CA TYR A 387 -6.35 -1.78 -11.34
C TYR A 387 -5.06 -1.00 -11.16
N SER A 388 -5.19 0.31 -11.04
CA SER A 388 -4.07 1.24 -11.04
C SER A 388 -4.07 2.05 -9.75
N TYR A 389 -2.93 2.02 -9.07
CA TYR A 389 -2.76 2.65 -7.78
C TYR A 389 -1.59 3.62 -7.76
N TYR A 390 -1.68 4.62 -6.90
CA TYR A 390 -0.59 5.54 -6.60
C TYR A 390 -0.29 5.56 -5.09
N MET A 391 0.98 5.62 -4.72
CA MET A 391 1.41 5.91 -3.34
C MET A 391 2.59 6.87 -3.34
N GLY A 392 2.46 7.98 -2.61
CA GLY A 392 3.57 8.91 -2.39
C GLY A 392 3.36 9.73 -1.13
N CYS A 393 4.42 10.31 -0.59
CA CYS A 393 4.35 11.24 0.54
C CYS A 393 5.29 12.43 0.29
N SER A 394 5.01 13.61 0.86
CA SER A 394 5.81 14.83 0.63
C SER A 394 5.68 15.31 -0.83
N GLU A 395 6.80 15.51 -1.52
CA GLU A 395 6.84 15.68 -2.98
C GLU A 395 6.07 14.56 -3.69
N GLY A 396 6.22 13.31 -3.25
CA GLY A 396 5.40 12.20 -3.75
C GLY A 396 3.90 12.39 -3.54
N GLY A 397 3.48 13.11 -2.51
CA GLY A 397 2.08 13.47 -2.31
C GLY A 397 1.61 14.54 -3.29
N ARG A 398 2.45 15.53 -3.58
CA ARG A 398 2.19 16.55 -4.62
C ARG A 398 2.10 15.91 -5.99
N GLU A 399 3.07 15.09 -6.37
CA GLU A 399 3.08 14.32 -7.63
C GLU A 399 1.78 13.52 -7.78
N GLY A 400 1.33 12.84 -6.72
CA GLY A 400 0.07 12.09 -6.73
C GLY A 400 -1.14 12.97 -6.97
N TRP A 401 -1.27 14.11 -6.28
CA TRP A 401 -2.34 15.08 -6.57
C TRP A 401 -2.23 15.67 -7.98
N SER A 402 -1.02 15.88 -8.48
CA SER A 402 -0.80 16.38 -9.84
C SER A 402 -1.37 15.40 -10.86
N GLN A 403 -1.21 14.10 -10.64
CA GLN A 403 -1.85 13.08 -11.47
C GLN A 403 -3.37 13.09 -11.33
N LEU A 404 -3.90 13.12 -10.11
CA LEU A 404 -5.35 13.03 -9.84
C LEU A 404 -6.14 14.25 -10.33
N GLN A 405 -5.54 15.43 -10.30
CA GLN A 405 -6.13 16.68 -10.77
C GLN A 405 -6.13 16.78 -12.31
N ARG A 406 -5.10 16.23 -12.98
CA ARG A 406 -4.90 16.37 -14.43
C ARG A 406 -5.43 15.19 -15.24
N PHE A 407 -5.25 13.98 -14.72
CA PHE A 407 -5.50 12.71 -15.39
C PHE A 407 -6.47 11.88 -14.56
N ALA A 408 -7.73 12.32 -14.54
CA ALA A 408 -8.76 11.84 -13.63
C ALA A 408 -9.00 10.32 -13.66
N ASP A 409 -8.74 9.66 -14.79
CA ASP A 409 -8.92 8.22 -15.02
C ASP A 409 -7.62 7.41 -14.92
N GLN A 410 -6.51 8.05 -14.54
CA GLN A 410 -5.20 7.40 -14.53
C GLN A 410 -5.06 6.35 -13.42
N PHE A 411 -5.68 6.61 -12.26
CA PHE A 411 -5.59 5.77 -11.06
C PHE A 411 -6.98 5.49 -10.48
N ASP A 412 -7.25 4.22 -10.19
CA ASP A 412 -8.46 3.77 -9.48
C ASP A 412 -8.39 4.09 -7.98
N GLY A 413 -7.18 4.09 -7.39
CA GLY A 413 -6.97 4.40 -5.98
C GLY A 413 -5.64 5.08 -5.70
N ALA A 414 -5.61 6.02 -4.74
CA ALA A 414 -4.38 6.71 -4.36
C ALA A 414 -4.24 6.87 -2.84
N VAL A 415 -3.02 6.66 -2.35
CA VAL A 415 -2.59 7.05 -1.01
C VAL A 415 -1.68 8.26 -1.13
N ILE A 416 -2.17 9.39 -0.64
CA ILE A 416 -1.47 10.68 -0.69
C ILE A 416 -1.02 11.05 0.72
N GLY A 417 0.28 10.99 0.96
CA GLY A 417 0.88 11.39 2.23
C GLY A 417 1.34 12.84 2.21
N ALA A 418 1.03 13.62 3.25
CA ALA A 418 1.60 14.95 3.52
C ALA A 418 2.04 15.73 2.26
N PRO A 419 1.13 16.08 1.34
CA PRO A 419 1.51 16.51 0.00
C PRO A 419 2.07 17.94 -0.02
N ALA A 420 3.17 18.15 -0.76
CA ALA A 420 3.77 19.46 -1.03
C ALA A 420 3.00 20.28 -2.08
N ILE A 421 1.68 20.39 -1.95
CA ILE A 421 0.85 21.29 -2.77
C ILE A 421 1.12 22.75 -2.42
N ARG A 422 0.71 23.68 -3.29
CA ARG A 422 1.11 25.09 -3.23
C ARG A 422 2.63 25.22 -3.20
N TYR A 423 3.29 24.55 -4.14
CA TYR A 423 4.74 24.30 -4.07
C TYR A 423 5.56 25.57 -3.88
N GLY A 424 5.19 26.67 -4.55
CA GLY A 424 5.83 27.98 -4.37
C GLY A 424 5.72 28.51 -2.93
N GLN A 425 4.54 28.42 -2.33
CA GLN A 425 4.31 28.78 -0.94
C GLN A 425 5.06 27.85 0.01
N GLN A 426 4.85 26.53 -0.14
CA GLN A 426 5.44 25.52 0.74
C GLN A 426 6.96 25.60 0.76
N GLN A 427 7.61 25.78 -0.39
CA GLN A 427 9.07 25.85 -0.44
C GLN A 427 9.62 27.14 0.17
N VAL A 428 8.97 28.29 -0.04
CA VAL A 428 9.35 29.54 0.64
C VAL A 428 9.07 29.44 2.15
N ASN A 429 8.03 28.71 2.57
CA ASN A 429 7.67 28.57 3.98
C ASN A 429 8.77 27.94 4.83
N HIS A 430 9.64 27.12 4.23
CA HIS A 430 10.84 26.60 4.90
C HIS A 430 11.82 27.69 5.35
N LEU A 431 11.68 28.95 4.88
CA LEU A 431 12.45 30.11 5.36
C LEU A 431 11.72 30.92 6.43
N THR A 432 10.43 30.68 6.70
CA THR A 432 9.63 31.46 7.66
C THR A 432 10.28 31.46 9.04
N SER A 433 10.63 30.28 9.57
CA SER A 433 11.32 30.15 10.86
C SER A 433 12.65 30.89 10.90
N ASN A 434 13.45 30.80 9.84
CA ASN A 434 14.74 31.48 9.74
C ASN A 434 14.60 33.02 9.72
N VAL A 435 13.59 33.54 9.02
CA VAL A 435 13.30 34.98 9.00
C VAL A 435 12.75 35.45 10.35
N ILE A 436 11.96 34.64 11.07
CA ILE A 436 11.51 34.93 12.45
C ILE A 436 12.71 35.05 13.40
N GLU A 437 13.63 34.08 13.39
CA GLU A 437 14.85 34.12 14.21
C GLU A 437 15.69 35.37 13.94
N GLN A 438 15.87 35.71 12.66
CA GLN A 438 16.59 36.93 12.25
C GLN A 438 15.88 38.19 12.73
N THR A 439 14.56 38.26 12.58
CA THR A 439 13.74 39.44 12.92
C THR A 439 13.72 39.70 14.43
N LEU A 440 13.57 38.65 15.24
CA LEU A 440 13.62 38.73 16.70
C LEU A 440 15.05 38.86 17.25
N GLY A 441 16.05 38.68 16.38
CA GLY A 441 17.47 38.75 16.73
C GLY A 441 17.84 37.72 17.77
N TYR A 442 17.30 36.50 17.66
CA TYR A 442 17.57 35.40 18.56
C TYR A 442 17.60 34.08 17.80
N TYR A 443 18.68 33.35 18.00
CA TYR A 443 18.92 32.03 17.41
C TYR A 443 18.90 31.03 18.56
N PRO A 444 17.74 30.43 18.88
CA PRO A 444 17.62 29.55 20.04
C PRO A 444 18.56 28.35 19.92
N PRO A 445 19.20 27.90 21.02
CA PRO A 445 19.81 26.58 21.08
C PRO A 445 18.80 25.50 20.69
N THR A 446 19.21 24.51 19.90
CA THR A 446 18.31 23.44 19.46
C THR A 446 17.67 22.67 20.62
N CYS A 447 18.37 22.54 21.75
CA CYS A 447 17.82 21.91 22.96
C CYS A 447 16.73 22.75 23.63
N GLU A 448 16.80 24.08 23.53
CA GLU A 448 15.77 24.98 24.08
C GLU A 448 14.45 24.79 23.34
N LEU A 449 14.48 24.80 22.00
CA LEU A 449 13.30 24.52 21.18
C LEU A 449 12.76 23.11 21.41
N ALA A 450 13.62 22.11 21.51
CA ALA A 450 13.19 20.74 21.84
C ALA A 450 12.52 20.66 23.23
N ALA A 451 13.01 21.42 24.22
CA ALA A 451 12.39 21.50 25.53
C ALA A 451 11.00 22.17 25.48
N ILE A 452 10.83 23.22 24.69
CA ILE A 452 9.52 23.85 24.45
C ILE A 452 8.55 22.84 23.84
N VAL A 453 8.97 22.07 22.83
CA VAL A 453 8.14 21.03 22.20
C VAL A 453 7.74 19.96 23.21
N ASN A 454 8.68 19.44 23.99
CA ASN A 454 8.39 18.43 25.02
C ASN A 454 7.42 18.92 26.09
N LEU A 455 7.56 20.18 26.53
CA LEU A 455 6.62 20.80 27.48
C LEU A 455 5.24 21.02 26.86
N THR A 456 5.20 21.34 25.57
CA THR A 456 3.94 21.47 24.81
C THR A 456 3.24 20.11 24.73
N ILE A 457 3.96 19.05 24.36
CA ILE A 457 3.42 17.67 24.34
C ILE A 457 2.89 17.31 25.72
N ALA A 458 3.69 17.48 26.78
CA ALA A 458 3.27 17.14 28.14
C ALA A 458 2.04 17.93 28.63
N ALA A 459 1.89 19.18 28.20
CA ALA A 459 0.74 20.01 28.56
C ALA A 459 -0.53 19.65 27.77
N CYS A 460 -0.38 19.12 26.55
CA CYS A 460 -1.48 18.91 25.62
C CYS A 460 -1.92 17.45 25.45
N ASP A 461 -1.08 16.48 25.85
CA ASP A 461 -1.35 15.04 25.82
C ASP A 461 -2.74 14.71 26.38
N GLY A 462 -3.03 15.13 27.61
CA GLY A 462 -4.31 14.87 28.28
C GLY A 462 -5.58 15.49 27.68
N LEU A 463 -5.48 16.36 26.66
CA LEU A 463 -6.63 17.13 26.16
C LEU A 463 -7.61 16.29 25.35
N ASP A 464 -7.18 15.15 24.81
CA ASP A 464 -8.04 14.21 24.11
C ASP A 464 -8.73 13.20 25.06
N GLY A 465 -8.48 13.28 26.37
CA GLY A 465 -9.02 12.37 27.37
C GLY A 465 -8.14 11.14 27.64
N GLN A 466 -6.99 11.02 26.98
CA GLN A 466 -5.97 10.00 27.22
C GLN A 466 -4.62 10.68 27.55
N THR A 467 -3.77 10.02 28.34
CA THR A 467 -2.41 10.51 28.65
C THR A 467 -1.45 9.41 28.25
N ASP A 468 -0.96 9.47 27.03
CA ASP A 468 -0.09 8.46 26.43
C ASP A 468 1.13 9.05 25.72
N GLY A 469 1.44 10.32 25.96
CA GLY A 469 2.54 11.04 25.34
C GLY A 469 2.27 11.43 23.89
N VAL A 470 1.01 11.50 23.46
CA VAL A 470 0.60 11.86 22.10
C VAL A 470 -0.35 13.05 22.14
N VAL A 471 -0.11 14.05 21.31
CA VAL A 471 -1.05 15.15 21.09
C VAL A 471 -2.01 14.74 19.98
N ALA A 472 -3.13 14.07 20.31
CA ALA A 472 -4.13 13.70 19.32
C ALA A 472 -5.13 14.82 18.98
N ARG A 473 -5.14 15.88 19.78
CA ARG A 473 -5.99 17.07 19.62
C ARG A 473 -5.16 18.35 19.65
N SER A 474 -4.31 18.56 18.64
CA SER A 474 -3.52 19.80 18.52
C SER A 474 -4.39 21.06 18.41
N ASP A 475 -5.62 20.92 17.93
CA ASP A 475 -6.67 21.94 17.99
C ASP A 475 -7.02 22.39 19.41
N LEU A 476 -7.22 21.44 20.33
CA LEU A 476 -7.43 21.78 21.74
C LEU A 476 -6.16 22.34 22.36
N CYS A 477 -4.99 21.86 21.95
CA CYS A 477 -3.71 22.41 22.39
C CYS A 477 -3.61 23.91 22.05
N LYS A 478 -3.95 24.30 20.80
CA LYS A 478 -3.99 25.72 20.39
C LYS A 478 -4.93 26.58 21.26
N LEU A 479 -6.05 26.02 21.69
CA LEU A 479 -7.05 26.74 22.49
C LEU A 479 -6.68 26.84 23.99
N ASN A 480 -5.90 25.88 24.51
CA ASN A 480 -5.71 25.72 25.95
C ASN A 480 -4.26 25.90 26.43
N PHE A 481 -3.28 25.91 25.52
CA PHE A 481 -1.86 26.02 25.86
C PHE A 481 -1.25 27.33 25.37
N ASN A 482 -0.48 27.99 26.25
CA ASN A 482 0.28 29.18 25.92
C ASN A 482 1.78 28.89 26.04
N VAL A 483 2.50 28.96 24.92
CA VAL A 483 3.94 28.67 24.84
C VAL A 483 4.77 29.51 25.82
N SER A 484 4.36 30.74 26.14
CA SER A 484 5.04 31.58 27.12
C SER A 484 5.09 30.99 28.53
N SER A 485 4.23 30.01 28.87
CA SER A 485 4.29 29.31 30.15
C SER A 485 5.52 28.42 30.31
N THR A 486 6.28 28.18 29.22
CA THR A 486 7.51 27.39 29.24
C THR A 486 8.73 28.18 29.73
N VAL A 487 8.65 29.51 29.80
CA VAL A 487 9.75 30.37 30.24
C VAL A 487 10.24 29.98 31.64
N GLY A 488 11.56 29.92 31.79
CA GLY A 488 12.24 29.56 33.05
C GLY A 488 12.33 28.06 33.35
N LYS A 489 11.72 27.18 32.54
CA LYS A 489 11.88 25.74 32.69
C LYS A 489 13.28 25.30 32.24
N ALA A 490 13.92 24.44 33.03
CA ALA A 490 15.26 23.97 32.75
C ALA A 490 15.29 22.92 31.62
N TYR A 491 16.37 22.88 30.86
CA TYR A 491 16.65 21.86 29.86
C TYR A 491 18.11 21.42 29.90
N SER A 492 18.35 20.18 29.45
CA SER A 492 19.69 19.60 29.31
C SER A 492 19.72 18.63 28.14
N CYS A 493 20.69 18.78 27.23
CA CYS A 493 20.92 17.87 26.11
C CYS A 493 22.41 17.51 26.01
N ALA A 494 22.68 16.26 25.67
CA ALA A 494 24.02 15.82 25.31
C ALA A 494 24.50 16.48 24.01
N ALA A 495 25.81 16.47 23.79
CA ALA A 495 26.40 16.90 22.53
C ALA A 495 25.86 16.05 21.37
N THR A 496 25.58 16.68 20.24
CA THR A 496 25.08 16.00 19.03
C THR A 496 26.16 15.94 17.97
N THR A 497 26.18 14.84 17.23
CA THR A 497 26.94 14.70 15.97
C THR A 497 25.94 14.57 14.81
N PRO A 498 26.27 15.10 13.62
CA PRO A 498 25.44 14.92 12.43
C PRO A 498 25.20 13.43 12.16
N ARG A 499 23.96 13.06 11.83
CA ARG A 499 23.63 11.70 11.37
C ARG A 499 23.70 11.66 9.86
N VAL A 500 24.32 10.64 9.27
CA VAL A 500 24.31 10.44 7.82
C VAL A 500 23.22 9.44 7.46
N MET A 501 22.20 9.86 6.71
CA MET A 501 21.19 8.97 6.12
C MET A 501 21.17 9.11 4.61
N GLY A 502 21.44 8.00 3.89
CA GLY A 502 21.38 7.98 2.43
C GLY A 502 22.36 8.93 1.74
N GLY A 503 23.49 9.26 2.37
CA GLY A 503 24.47 10.23 1.85
C GLY A 503 24.15 11.69 2.21
N ILE A 504 23.06 11.96 2.92
CA ILE A 504 22.69 13.30 3.41
C ILE A 504 23.06 13.38 4.89
N SER A 505 23.85 14.40 5.25
CA SER A 505 24.13 14.74 6.65
C SER A 505 22.93 15.50 7.22
N ILE A 506 22.28 14.93 8.23
CA ILE A 506 21.10 15.48 8.89
C ILE A 506 21.51 15.97 10.28
N GLY A 507 21.26 17.25 10.53
CA GLY A 507 21.62 17.95 11.76
C GLY A 507 23.06 18.46 11.78
N ALA A 508 23.32 19.49 12.58
CA ALA A 508 24.65 20.02 12.82
C ALA A 508 25.26 19.42 14.10
N SER A 509 26.60 19.41 14.18
CA SER A 509 27.27 19.13 15.44
C SER A 509 26.97 20.24 16.44
N SER A 510 26.60 19.88 17.66
CA SER A 510 26.41 20.86 18.75
C SER A 510 27.04 20.37 20.05
N PRO A 511 27.57 21.27 20.89
CA PRO A 511 28.08 20.90 22.21
C PRO A 511 26.93 20.46 23.13
N ALA A 512 27.28 19.93 24.31
CA ALA A 512 26.28 19.70 25.35
C ALA A 512 25.64 21.04 25.74
N GLN A 513 24.32 21.04 25.91
CA GLN A 513 23.51 22.25 26.13
C GLN A 513 22.84 22.13 27.50
N ASN A 514 22.94 23.17 28.33
CA ASN A 514 22.22 23.27 29.61
C ASN A 514 21.75 24.71 29.78
N GLY A 515 20.52 24.90 30.22
CA GLY A 515 19.97 26.23 30.39
C GLY A 515 18.53 26.21 30.89
N THR A 516 17.89 27.37 30.81
CA THR A 516 16.46 27.54 31.03
C THR A 516 15.85 28.19 29.80
N ILE A 517 14.63 27.81 29.45
CA ILE A 517 13.90 28.41 28.34
C ILE A 517 13.78 29.92 28.59
N THR A 518 14.27 30.69 27.63
CA THR A 518 14.30 32.15 27.67
C THR A 518 12.97 32.73 27.20
N ALA A 519 12.69 33.98 27.57
CA ALA A 519 11.53 34.70 27.03
C ALA A 519 11.57 34.78 25.50
N LYS A 520 12.77 35.03 24.93
CA LYS A 520 12.96 35.08 23.47
C LYS A 520 12.80 33.72 22.78
N GLY A 521 13.23 32.62 23.39
CA GLY A 521 13.03 31.28 22.85
C GLY A 521 11.56 30.91 22.80
N ALA A 522 10.81 31.23 23.86
CA ALA A 522 9.36 31.05 23.87
C ALA A 522 8.65 31.97 22.87
N GLU A 523 9.12 33.22 22.68
CA GLU A 523 8.61 34.16 21.67
C GLU A 523 8.83 33.67 20.23
N VAL A 524 10.04 33.18 19.92
CA VAL A 524 10.35 32.55 18.62
C VAL A 524 9.41 31.38 18.36
N ALA A 525 9.26 30.46 19.32
CA ALA A 525 8.40 29.29 19.17
C ALA A 525 6.91 29.67 19.01
N ALA A 526 6.43 30.66 19.77
CA ALA A 526 5.06 31.16 19.64
C ALA A 526 4.82 31.78 18.26
N THR A 527 5.72 32.66 17.80
CA THR A 527 5.63 33.31 16.49
C THR A 527 5.67 32.29 15.35
N ILE A 528 6.49 31.25 15.45
CA ILE A 528 6.50 30.16 14.45
C ILE A 528 5.15 29.46 14.41
N LEU A 529 4.52 29.15 15.55
CA LEU A 529 3.23 28.45 15.59
C LEU A 529 2.05 29.30 15.07
N GLU A 530 2.15 30.63 15.14
CA GLU A 530 1.13 31.56 14.60
C GLU A 530 1.08 31.53 13.06
N GLY A 531 2.20 31.26 12.40
CA GLY A 531 2.34 31.33 10.94
C GLY A 531 2.92 32.65 10.45
N LEU A 532 2.95 32.81 9.13
CA LEU A 532 3.52 34.00 8.50
C LEU A 532 2.44 35.06 8.34
N TYR A 533 2.66 36.23 8.94
CA TYR A 533 1.90 37.45 8.70
C TYR A 533 2.80 38.49 8.04
N ASP A 534 2.25 39.27 7.12
CA ASP A 534 2.97 40.38 6.49
C ASP A 534 2.98 41.65 7.35
N SER A 535 3.63 42.72 6.87
CA SER A 535 3.74 43.96 7.66
C SER A 535 2.41 44.71 7.83
N ASP A 536 1.40 44.40 7.03
CA ASP A 536 0.04 44.93 7.17
C ASP A 536 -0.82 44.10 8.14
N GLY A 537 -0.26 43.01 8.69
CA GLY A 537 -0.96 42.09 9.60
C GLY A 537 -1.87 41.10 8.88
N LYS A 538 -1.70 40.91 7.57
CA LYS A 538 -2.45 39.92 6.79
C LYS A 538 -1.79 38.55 6.87
N PHE A 539 -2.60 37.51 6.91
CA PHE A 539 -2.14 36.13 6.97
C PHE A 539 -1.65 35.65 5.61
N VAL A 540 -0.37 35.26 5.56
CA VAL A 540 0.33 34.84 4.34
C VAL A 540 0.37 33.33 4.23
N TYR A 541 0.81 32.62 5.27
CA TYR A 541 0.88 31.17 5.19
C TYR A 541 0.91 30.48 6.55
N LEU A 542 0.42 29.24 6.54
CA LEU A 542 0.27 28.39 7.71
C LEU A 542 1.61 27.82 8.20
N SER A 543 1.61 27.37 9.46
CA SER A 543 2.75 26.73 10.11
C SER A 543 2.34 25.48 10.88
N TYR A 544 3.31 24.89 11.59
CA TYR A 544 3.19 23.63 12.31
C TYR A 544 2.05 23.63 13.33
N GLN A 545 1.55 22.43 13.62
CA GLN A 545 0.66 22.25 14.76
C GLN A 545 1.47 22.09 16.06
N PRO A 546 0.91 22.49 17.22
CA PRO A 546 1.55 22.24 18.50
C PRO A 546 1.95 20.77 18.69
N GLY A 547 3.17 20.56 19.19
CA GLY A 547 3.78 19.24 19.37
C GLY A 547 4.66 18.77 18.22
N ALA A 548 4.68 19.49 17.09
CA ALA A 548 5.66 19.31 16.02
C ALA A 548 7.05 19.86 16.43
N SER A 549 8.11 19.27 15.90
CA SER A 549 9.45 19.85 15.97
C SER A 549 9.54 21.13 15.13
N PHE A 550 10.34 22.09 15.57
CA PHE A 550 10.66 23.29 14.79
C PHE A 550 11.85 23.02 13.84
N SER A 551 11.70 22.08 12.91
CA SER A 551 12.82 21.58 12.10
C SER A 551 13.49 22.68 11.25
N ASP A 552 12.70 23.61 10.72
CA ASP A 552 13.21 24.74 9.93
C ASP A 552 13.87 25.84 10.79
N ALA A 553 13.68 25.82 12.12
CA ALA A 553 14.34 26.70 13.09
C ALA A 553 15.61 26.06 13.69
N ALA A 554 16.16 25.02 13.06
CA ALA A 554 17.35 24.35 13.57
C ALA A 554 18.59 25.26 13.39
N THR A 555 19.03 25.92 14.45
CA THR A 555 20.23 26.77 14.45
C THR A 555 21.54 25.97 14.42
N THR A 556 22.63 26.63 14.02
CA THR A 556 23.98 26.03 14.05
C THR A 556 24.83 26.66 15.14
N TYR A 557 25.67 25.85 15.80
CA TYR A 557 26.60 26.35 16.81
C TYR A 557 27.93 26.74 16.16
N ASP A 558 28.41 27.96 16.44
CA ASP A 558 29.75 28.41 16.06
C ASP A 558 30.73 28.23 17.23
N ASN A 559 31.65 27.28 17.07
CA ASN A 559 32.70 27.00 18.06
C ASN A 559 33.67 28.17 18.26
N ALA A 560 33.89 29.02 17.25
CA ALA A 560 34.82 30.14 17.35
C ALA A 560 34.25 31.28 18.20
N THR A 561 32.95 31.55 18.09
CA THR A 561 32.27 32.61 18.87
C THR A 561 31.59 32.09 20.13
N GLY A 562 31.41 30.77 20.26
CA GLY A 562 30.69 30.16 21.36
C GLY A 562 29.18 30.47 21.35
N SER A 563 28.62 30.73 20.17
CA SER A 563 27.25 31.23 20.03
C SER A 563 26.46 30.49 18.95
N TRP A 564 25.14 30.50 19.08
CA TRP A 564 24.23 30.00 18.05
C TRP A 564 24.04 31.03 16.95
N LYS A 565 23.91 30.54 15.72
CA LYS A 565 23.73 31.34 14.51
C LYS A 565 22.62 30.77 13.65
N LEU A 566 22.07 31.65 12.82
CA LEU A 566 21.15 31.30 11.75
C LEU A 566 21.71 30.16 10.89
N TYR A 567 20.87 29.19 10.58
CA TYR A 567 21.13 28.18 9.58
C TYR A 567 20.00 28.24 8.55
N ILE A 568 20.33 28.62 7.31
CA ILE A 568 19.33 28.76 6.25
C ILE A 568 18.90 27.36 5.81
N ASN A 569 17.60 27.06 5.91
CA ASN A 569 17.05 25.79 5.46
C ASN A 569 17.40 25.53 3.98
N GLY A 570 17.85 24.31 3.68
CA GLY A 570 18.29 23.93 2.34
C GLY A 570 17.17 23.95 1.29
N LEU A 571 15.98 23.46 1.61
CA LEU A 571 14.85 23.44 0.67
C LEU A 571 14.40 24.86 0.31
N GLY A 572 14.18 25.71 1.31
CA GLY A 572 13.73 27.08 1.08
C GLY A 572 14.82 27.98 0.49
N GLY A 573 16.05 27.87 0.99
CA GLY A 573 17.18 28.64 0.47
C GLY A 573 17.53 28.26 -0.97
N GLU A 574 17.51 26.96 -1.31
CA GLU A 574 17.70 26.50 -2.67
C GLU A 574 16.53 26.91 -3.57
N TRP A 575 15.28 26.83 -3.07
CA TRP A 575 14.09 27.27 -3.80
C TRP A 575 14.22 28.71 -4.29
N VAL A 576 14.49 29.63 -3.37
CA VAL A 576 14.64 31.06 -3.69
C VAL A 576 15.83 31.28 -4.61
N ALA A 577 17.02 30.79 -4.23
CA ALA A 577 18.24 31.06 -4.98
C ALA A 577 18.22 30.46 -6.40
N ARG A 578 17.80 29.20 -6.54
CA ARG A 578 17.88 28.47 -7.81
C ARG A 578 16.63 28.67 -8.67
N TYR A 579 15.45 28.61 -8.08
CA TYR A 579 14.20 28.52 -8.85
C TYR A 579 13.49 29.85 -9.01
N LEU A 580 13.74 30.84 -8.15
CA LEU A 580 13.22 32.20 -8.30
C LEU A 580 14.30 33.15 -8.86
N GLU A 581 15.48 33.19 -8.25
CA GLU A 581 16.59 34.06 -8.67
C GLU A 581 17.46 33.49 -9.82
N LEU A 582 17.24 32.24 -10.24
CA LEU A 582 17.98 31.56 -11.32
C LEU A 582 19.50 31.50 -11.12
N ARG A 583 19.94 31.39 -9.87
CA ARG A 583 21.35 31.22 -9.51
C ARG A 583 21.67 29.74 -9.36
N ASN A 584 22.73 29.27 -10.01
CA ASN A 584 23.20 27.90 -9.87
C ASN A 584 23.95 27.68 -8.53
N THR A 585 23.22 27.75 -7.42
CA THR A 585 23.73 27.55 -6.06
C THR A 585 22.75 26.71 -5.24
N SER A 586 23.23 26.04 -4.21
CA SER A 586 22.44 25.11 -3.38
C SER A 586 21.73 25.77 -2.20
N SER A 587 21.96 27.06 -1.94
CA SER A 587 21.18 27.85 -0.97
C SER A 587 21.49 29.34 -1.10
N LEU A 588 20.69 30.17 -0.42
CA LEU A 588 21.04 31.56 -0.14
C LEU A 588 22.25 31.64 0.80
N THR A 589 23.03 32.70 0.68
CA THR A 589 24.22 32.94 1.54
C THR A 589 23.93 33.83 2.75
N SER A 590 22.83 34.57 2.73
CA SER A 590 22.38 35.45 3.80
C SER A 590 20.88 35.71 3.67
N LEU A 591 20.20 35.96 4.79
CA LEU A 591 18.81 36.41 4.83
C LEU A 591 18.65 37.91 5.10
N SER A 592 19.72 38.71 5.04
CA SER A 592 19.69 40.14 5.45
C SER A 592 18.66 41.00 4.72
N ASN A 593 18.30 40.62 3.49
CA ASN A 593 17.32 41.34 2.65
C ASN A 593 15.94 40.65 2.63
N TYR A 594 15.72 39.62 3.45
CA TYR A 594 14.50 38.85 3.48
C TYR A 594 13.71 39.16 4.76
N THR A 595 12.53 39.74 4.57
CA THR A 595 11.52 40.07 5.58
C THR A 595 10.25 39.25 5.35
N TYR A 596 9.26 39.35 6.24
CA TYR A 596 7.96 38.71 6.04
C TYR A 596 7.29 39.10 4.72
N ASP A 597 7.33 40.38 4.34
CA ASP A 597 6.82 40.85 3.06
C ASP A 597 7.54 40.22 1.87
N THR A 598 8.87 40.12 1.94
CA THR A 598 9.61 39.50 0.84
C THR A 598 9.29 38.01 0.70
N LEU A 599 9.05 37.30 1.82
CA LEU A 599 8.63 35.90 1.75
C LEU A 599 7.25 35.80 1.08
N ARG A 600 6.28 36.64 1.46
CA ARG A 600 4.98 36.73 0.77
C ARG A 600 5.15 36.95 -0.73
N ASP A 601 5.98 37.91 -1.12
CA ASP A 601 6.18 38.25 -2.53
C ASP A 601 6.85 37.09 -3.31
N LEU A 602 7.81 36.39 -2.72
CA LEU A 602 8.44 35.19 -3.29
C LEU A 602 7.44 34.03 -3.41
N MET A 603 6.51 33.88 -2.46
CA MET A 603 5.43 32.90 -2.55
C MET A 603 4.51 33.19 -3.75
N ILE A 604 4.11 34.46 -3.93
CA ILE A 604 3.30 34.92 -5.07
C ILE A 604 4.04 34.74 -6.40
N GLU A 605 5.34 35.02 -6.42
CA GLU A 605 6.18 34.80 -7.59
C GLU A 605 6.23 33.31 -7.97
N GLY A 606 6.47 32.42 -7.00
CA GLY A 606 6.46 30.97 -7.21
C GLY A 606 5.10 30.44 -7.65
N GLN A 607 4.01 31.01 -7.11
CA GLN A 607 2.63 30.73 -7.56
C GLN A 607 2.44 31.05 -9.03
N THR A 608 2.87 32.24 -9.44
CA THR A 608 2.68 32.75 -10.80
C THR A 608 3.56 31.99 -11.80
N ARG A 609 4.86 31.81 -11.48
CA ARG A 609 5.85 31.23 -12.37
C ARG A 609 5.60 29.74 -12.64
N TYR A 610 5.13 29.00 -11.65
CA TYR A 610 4.96 27.54 -11.71
C TYR A 610 3.50 27.09 -11.58
N GLY A 611 2.55 28.00 -11.83
CA GLY A 611 1.12 27.75 -11.69
C GLY A 611 0.62 26.55 -12.51
N ASP A 612 1.17 26.39 -13.71
CA ASP A 612 0.81 25.35 -14.66
C ASP A 612 1.47 23.99 -14.41
N SER A 613 2.45 23.91 -13.50
CA SER A 613 3.39 22.79 -13.39
C SER A 613 3.49 22.24 -11.97
N LEU A 614 3.80 23.08 -10.98
CA LEU A 614 4.13 22.62 -9.63
C LEU A 614 3.04 22.90 -8.59
N GLN A 615 2.21 23.94 -8.77
CA GLN A 615 1.29 24.39 -7.72
C GLN A 615 0.32 23.31 -7.24
N THR A 616 -0.28 22.55 -8.16
CA THR A 616 -1.09 21.36 -7.82
C THR A 616 -2.27 21.68 -6.88
N THR A 617 -3.03 22.72 -7.21
CA THR A 617 -4.08 23.29 -6.34
C THR A 617 -5.48 23.24 -6.91
N GLN A 618 -5.76 22.48 -7.99
CA GLN A 618 -7.09 22.46 -8.62
C GLN A 618 -8.16 21.86 -7.69
N PRO A 619 -9.12 22.64 -7.15
CA PRO A 619 -10.10 22.10 -6.20
C PRO A 619 -11.27 21.37 -6.87
N ASP A 620 -11.49 21.55 -8.18
CA ASP A 620 -12.56 20.87 -8.91
C ASP A 620 -12.16 19.44 -9.31
N LEU A 621 -12.57 18.47 -8.50
CA LEU A 621 -12.29 17.04 -8.70
C LEU A 621 -13.48 16.27 -9.31
N ARG A 622 -14.40 16.94 -10.02
CA ARG A 622 -15.55 16.26 -10.65
C ARG A 622 -15.16 15.15 -11.62
N GLY A 623 -14.07 15.35 -12.38
CA GLY A 623 -13.52 14.32 -13.27
C GLY A 623 -13.10 13.07 -12.50
N LEU A 624 -12.32 13.26 -11.43
CA LEU A 624 -11.83 12.18 -10.57
C LEU A 624 -12.99 11.39 -9.93
N ARG A 625 -13.99 12.10 -9.40
CA ARG A 625 -15.21 11.48 -8.85
C ARG A 625 -15.93 10.65 -9.91
N SER A 626 -16.07 11.19 -11.12
CA SER A 626 -16.78 10.52 -12.23
C SER A 626 -16.03 9.29 -12.74
N ALA A 627 -14.70 9.29 -12.71
CA ALA A 627 -13.86 8.14 -13.02
C ALA A 627 -13.98 7.03 -11.95
N GLY A 628 -14.57 7.33 -10.78
CA GLY A 628 -14.79 6.37 -9.71
C GLY A 628 -13.58 6.13 -8.81
N ALA A 629 -12.52 6.93 -8.96
CA ALA A 629 -11.30 6.83 -8.18
C ALA A 629 -11.55 7.01 -6.67
N LYS A 630 -10.64 6.49 -5.84
CA LYS A 630 -10.69 6.56 -4.37
C LYS A 630 -9.39 7.09 -3.80
N VAL A 631 -9.44 8.18 -3.06
CA VAL A 631 -8.27 8.85 -2.50
C VAL A 631 -8.34 8.81 -0.99
N ILE A 632 -7.28 8.27 -0.38
CA ILE A 632 -7.00 8.44 1.03
C ILE A 632 -5.83 9.40 1.15
N LEU A 633 -6.06 10.55 1.76
CA LEU A 633 -5.00 11.46 2.17
C LEU A 633 -4.67 11.23 3.64
N VAL A 634 -3.40 11.01 3.95
CA VAL A 634 -2.88 10.86 5.31
C VAL A 634 -1.85 11.95 5.59
N HIS A 635 -1.91 12.61 6.74
CA HIS A 635 -0.97 13.66 7.09
C HIS A 635 -0.61 13.56 8.57
N GLY A 636 0.68 13.54 8.90
CA GLY A 636 1.15 13.67 10.28
C GLY A 636 0.58 14.94 10.91
N GLU A 637 -0.16 14.83 12.02
CA GLU A 637 -0.73 16.02 12.63
C GLU A 637 0.36 16.98 13.14
N GLN A 638 1.47 16.41 13.61
CA GLN A 638 2.68 17.12 14.03
C GLN A 638 3.79 17.05 12.98
N ASP A 639 3.42 17.10 11.69
CA ASP A 639 4.36 17.22 10.59
C ASP A 639 5.20 18.49 10.72
N ASP A 640 6.51 18.28 10.84
CA ASP A 640 7.52 19.30 11.09
C ASP A 640 8.18 19.82 9.81
N SER A 641 7.65 19.47 8.64
CA SER A 641 8.15 19.93 7.34
C SER A 641 7.03 20.57 6.51
N ILE A 642 5.94 19.85 6.28
CA ILE A 642 4.77 20.33 5.55
C ILE A 642 3.64 20.42 6.56
N PRO A 643 3.15 21.60 6.95
CA PRO A 643 2.21 21.61 8.06
C PRO A 643 0.85 21.04 7.68
N ALA A 644 0.26 20.23 8.57
CA ALA A 644 -0.99 19.50 8.34
C ALA A 644 -2.18 20.38 7.91
N GLY A 645 -2.19 21.64 8.36
CA GLY A 645 -3.17 22.64 7.95
C GLY A 645 -3.24 22.82 6.43
N SER A 646 -2.14 22.57 5.72
CA SER A 646 -2.08 22.60 4.25
C SER A 646 -3.02 21.57 3.61
N SER A 647 -3.07 20.36 4.16
CA SER A 647 -3.98 19.33 3.63
C SER A 647 -5.43 19.55 4.03
N VAL A 648 -5.67 20.06 5.24
CA VAL A 648 -7.03 20.44 5.65
C VAL A 648 -7.55 21.55 4.74
N HIS A 649 -6.77 22.60 4.51
CA HIS A 649 -7.15 23.70 3.64
C HIS A 649 -7.52 23.24 2.22
N TYR A 650 -6.74 22.32 1.64
CA TYR A 650 -7.04 21.80 0.31
C TYR A 650 -8.28 20.89 0.30
N TYR A 651 -8.48 20.06 1.32
CA TYR A 651 -9.71 19.27 1.47
C TYR A 651 -10.94 20.19 1.54
N GLU A 652 -10.87 21.26 2.34
CA GLU A 652 -11.94 22.25 2.49
C GLU A 652 -12.15 23.09 1.22
N SER A 653 -11.09 23.38 0.47
CA SER A 653 -11.16 24.03 -0.86
C SER A 653 -11.90 23.15 -1.87
N VAL A 654 -11.57 21.86 -1.96
CA VAL A 654 -12.29 20.91 -2.82
C VAL A 654 -13.76 20.82 -2.40
N ARG A 655 -14.03 20.65 -1.11
CA ARG A 655 -15.38 20.53 -0.56
C ARG A 655 -16.22 21.76 -0.90
N SER A 656 -15.70 22.96 -0.60
CA SER A 656 -16.41 24.22 -0.81
C SER A 656 -16.65 24.51 -2.30
N VAL A 657 -15.70 24.21 -3.19
CA VAL A 657 -15.87 24.42 -4.64
C VAL A 657 -16.83 23.40 -5.26
N MET A 658 -16.71 22.11 -4.94
CA MET A 658 -17.55 21.07 -5.53
C MET A 658 -18.99 21.07 -4.97
N TYR A 659 -19.17 21.53 -3.74
CA TYR A 659 -20.43 21.40 -2.99
C TYR A 659 -20.87 22.71 -2.31
N ALA A 660 -20.60 23.86 -2.94
CA ALA A 660 -20.90 25.20 -2.41
C ALA A 660 -22.35 25.41 -1.91
N ASN A 661 -23.31 24.68 -2.49
CA ASN A 661 -24.74 24.80 -2.16
C ASN A 661 -25.22 23.79 -1.10
N MET A 662 -24.32 23.06 -0.45
CA MET A 662 -24.63 22.07 0.58
C MET A 662 -24.22 22.58 1.97
N THR A 663 -24.89 22.08 3.02
CA THR A 663 -24.41 22.26 4.39
C THR A 663 -23.06 21.57 4.57
N TYR A 664 -22.28 22.00 5.57
CA TYR A 664 -20.97 21.42 5.85
C TYR A 664 -21.02 19.88 5.95
N ASN A 665 -21.87 19.34 6.83
CA ASN A 665 -22.01 17.89 7.01
C ASN A 665 -22.47 17.14 5.75
N ALA A 666 -23.39 17.73 4.97
CA ALA A 666 -23.82 17.12 3.71
C ALA A 666 -22.70 17.12 2.65
N SER A 667 -21.91 18.20 2.58
CA SER A 667 -20.77 18.30 1.67
C SER A 667 -19.63 17.34 2.06
N VAL A 668 -19.35 17.16 3.35
CA VAL A 668 -18.40 16.14 3.84
C VAL A 668 -18.86 14.74 3.47
N ALA A 669 -20.15 14.41 3.69
CA ALA A 669 -20.69 13.12 3.30
C ALA A 669 -20.60 12.88 1.77
N ALA A 670 -20.73 13.93 0.96
CA ALA A 670 -20.56 13.84 -0.50
C ALA A 670 -19.08 13.69 -0.94
N MET A 671 -18.13 14.21 -0.16
CA MET A 671 -16.70 13.98 -0.35
C MET A 671 -16.32 12.53 -0.03
N ASP A 672 -16.94 11.94 1.01
CA ASP A 672 -16.65 10.60 1.52
C ASP A 672 -16.85 9.45 0.51
N ASP A 673 -17.53 9.72 -0.61
CA ASP A 673 -17.70 8.80 -1.75
C ASP A 673 -16.38 8.53 -2.50
N PHE A 674 -15.43 9.46 -2.46
CA PHE A 674 -14.21 9.37 -3.27
C PHE A 674 -12.94 9.95 -2.63
N TYR A 675 -13.03 10.88 -1.67
CA TYR A 675 -11.88 11.53 -1.07
C TYR A 675 -12.03 11.65 0.44
N ARG A 676 -11.16 10.96 1.19
CA ARG A 676 -11.12 10.96 2.66
C ARG A 676 -9.75 11.46 3.15
N LEU A 677 -9.77 12.32 4.17
CA LEU A 677 -8.57 12.83 4.85
C LEU A 677 -8.49 12.23 6.26
N PHE A 678 -7.28 11.81 6.66
CA PHE A 678 -6.94 11.34 8.00
C PHE A 678 -5.71 12.09 8.52
N LEU A 679 -5.88 12.80 9.62
CA LEU A 679 -4.77 13.41 10.36
C LEU A 679 -4.25 12.36 11.34
N VAL A 680 -2.95 12.08 11.34
CA VAL A 680 -2.31 11.06 12.16
C VAL A 680 -1.88 11.69 13.50
N PRO A 681 -2.55 11.39 14.62
CA PRO A 681 -2.14 11.85 15.94
C PRO A 681 -0.70 11.49 16.28
N GLY A 682 0.08 12.47 16.70
CA GLY A 682 1.51 12.29 16.99
C GLY A 682 2.36 11.99 15.77
N GLY A 683 1.82 11.94 14.55
CA GLY A 683 2.59 11.65 13.34
C GLY A 683 3.46 12.83 12.93
N ALA A 684 4.72 12.58 12.58
CA ALA A 684 5.64 13.55 11.99
C ALA A 684 5.58 13.51 10.45
N HIS A 685 6.55 14.14 9.78
CA HIS A 685 6.60 14.15 8.33
C HIS A 685 6.72 12.73 7.74
N CYS A 686 5.65 12.25 7.10
CA CYS A 686 5.57 10.95 6.43
C CYS A 686 5.92 9.73 7.30
N GLY A 687 5.81 9.82 8.62
CA GLY A 687 6.19 8.72 9.51
C GLY A 687 5.93 8.99 10.99
N THR A 688 6.35 8.02 11.81
CA THR A 688 6.21 8.10 13.26
C THR A 688 7.10 9.20 13.84
N ASN A 689 6.57 10.00 14.78
CA ASN A 689 7.36 11.03 15.47
C ASN A 689 8.18 10.43 16.61
N PRO A 690 9.52 10.59 16.63
CA PRO A 690 10.34 10.11 17.74
C PRO A 690 10.02 10.74 19.10
N LEU A 691 9.44 11.95 19.12
CA LEU A 691 9.01 12.62 20.36
C LEU A 691 7.66 12.10 20.89
N GLN A 692 6.88 11.42 20.04
CA GLN A 692 5.56 10.89 20.37
C GLN A 692 5.42 9.45 19.86
N PRO A 693 6.29 8.51 20.31
CA PRO A 693 6.43 7.19 19.72
C PRO A 693 5.18 6.31 19.84
N ASN A 694 4.21 6.69 20.67
CA ASN A 694 2.94 6.01 20.81
C ASN A 694 1.93 6.39 19.70
N GLY A 695 2.15 7.51 19.00
CA GLY A 695 1.44 7.93 17.80
C GLY A 695 2.07 7.31 16.55
N GLN A 696 1.50 6.19 16.09
CA GLN A 696 2.07 5.37 15.02
C GLN A 696 1.42 5.67 13.66
N TRP A 697 2.21 5.61 12.58
CA TRP A 697 1.72 5.80 11.22
C TRP A 697 0.80 4.63 10.76
N PRO A 698 -0.28 4.90 9.98
CA PRO A 698 -1.17 3.85 9.47
C PRO A 698 -0.53 3.04 8.33
N GLN A 699 0.27 2.04 8.72
CA GLN A 699 1.11 1.22 7.84
C GLN A 699 0.37 0.52 6.69
N THR A 700 -0.92 0.20 6.84
CA THR A 700 -1.69 -0.55 5.82
C THR A 700 -2.64 0.31 5.00
N THR A 701 -2.34 1.60 4.83
CA THR A 701 -3.22 2.52 4.11
C THR A 701 -3.43 2.11 2.64
N LEU A 702 -2.43 1.49 1.99
CA LEU A 702 -2.60 0.99 0.62
C LEU A 702 -3.57 -0.18 0.54
N GLU A 703 -3.43 -1.15 1.43
CA GLU A 703 -4.37 -2.28 1.52
C GLU A 703 -5.79 -1.77 1.76
N THR A 704 -5.94 -0.70 2.53
CA THR A 704 -7.23 -0.06 2.79
C THR A 704 -7.81 0.59 1.53
N VAL A 705 -7.05 1.39 0.77
CA VAL A 705 -7.57 1.98 -0.48
C VAL A 705 -7.87 0.91 -1.54
N ILE A 706 -7.05 -0.15 -1.62
CA ILE A 706 -7.30 -1.31 -2.49
C ILE A 706 -8.65 -1.95 -2.15
N LYS A 707 -8.94 -2.20 -0.87
CA LYS A 707 -10.24 -2.74 -0.43
C LYS A 707 -11.40 -1.80 -0.76
N TRP A 708 -11.18 -0.48 -0.65
CA TRP A 708 -12.20 0.49 -1.00
C TRP A 708 -12.53 0.45 -2.50
N VAL A 709 -11.51 0.42 -3.35
CA VAL A 709 -11.67 0.35 -4.82
C VAL A 709 -12.33 -0.96 -5.25
N GLU A 710 -11.75 -2.10 -4.85
CA GLU A 710 -12.09 -3.42 -5.39
C GLU A 710 -13.28 -4.07 -4.68
N SER A 711 -13.49 -3.77 -3.39
CA SER A 711 -14.55 -4.40 -2.57
C SER A 711 -15.61 -3.41 -2.08
N LYS A 712 -15.52 -2.13 -2.47
CA LYS A 712 -16.45 -1.06 -2.05
C LYS A 712 -16.54 -0.90 -0.52
N ALA A 713 -15.47 -1.28 0.18
CA ALA A 713 -15.37 -1.17 1.64
C ALA A 713 -14.64 0.13 2.01
N ALA A 714 -15.40 1.23 2.12
CA ALA A 714 -14.84 2.53 2.47
C ALA A 714 -14.39 2.58 3.95
N PRO A 715 -13.20 3.14 4.26
CA PRO A 715 -12.69 3.16 5.63
C PRO A 715 -13.27 4.30 6.45
N GLU A 716 -14.00 3.99 7.53
CA GLU A 716 -14.40 5.02 8.51
C GLU A 716 -13.23 5.50 9.37
N THR A 717 -12.27 4.60 9.61
CA THR A 717 -11.03 4.86 10.35
C THR A 717 -9.84 4.19 9.68
N LEU A 718 -8.62 4.57 10.07
CA LEU A 718 -7.40 3.84 9.72
C LEU A 718 -6.78 3.19 10.95
N ASP A 719 -6.47 1.90 10.84
CA ASP A 719 -5.84 1.15 11.92
C ASP A 719 -4.34 1.51 12.04
N THR A 720 -3.84 1.57 13.27
CA THR A 720 -2.40 1.71 13.57
C THR A 720 -1.94 0.67 14.60
N LYS A 721 -0.62 0.59 14.84
CA LYS A 721 -0.03 -0.24 15.90
C LYS A 721 0.26 0.55 17.20
N GLY A 722 -0.14 1.81 17.26
CA GLY A 722 0.09 2.70 18.39
C GLY A 722 -0.91 2.51 19.52
N THR A 723 -0.79 3.35 20.55
CA THR A 723 -1.82 3.46 21.59
C THR A 723 -3.15 3.94 21.00
N ILE A 724 -3.07 4.78 19.98
CA ILE A 724 -4.19 5.23 19.15
C ILE A 724 -4.38 4.22 18.01
N ASN A 725 -5.13 3.17 18.30
CA ASN A 725 -5.34 2.06 17.37
C ASN A 725 -6.26 2.39 16.18
N SER A 726 -6.96 3.53 16.19
CA SER A 726 -7.94 3.91 15.18
C SER A 726 -7.90 5.42 14.94
N ILE A 727 -7.49 5.82 13.73
CA ILE A 727 -7.42 7.23 13.31
C ILE A 727 -8.76 7.67 12.74
N CYS A 728 -9.31 8.75 13.28
CA CYS A 728 -10.56 9.33 12.82
C CYS A 728 -10.43 10.00 11.45
N ARG A 729 -11.47 9.85 10.62
CA ARG A 729 -11.62 10.60 9.37
C ARG A 729 -11.96 12.06 9.67
N TRP A 730 -11.24 12.99 9.04
CA TRP A 730 -11.56 14.42 9.06
C TRP A 730 -13.00 14.64 8.54
N PRO A 731 -13.83 15.49 9.18
CA PRO A 731 -13.50 16.43 10.26
C PRO A 731 -13.63 15.87 11.67
N LEU A 732 -13.90 14.57 11.84
CA LEU A 732 -14.01 13.99 13.16
C LEU A 732 -12.64 13.85 13.80
N ARG A 733 -12.59 14.06 15.12
CA ARG A 733 -11.38 14.09 15.93
C ARG A 733 -11.50 13.08 17.07
N PRO A 734 -10.39 12.47 17.53
CA PRO A 734 -10.47 11.46 18.58
C PRO A 734 -10.78 12.10 19.94
N LEU A 735 -11.61 11.44 20.74
CA LEU A 735 -11.88 11.77 22.14
C LEU A 735 -12.12 10.50 22.95
N TRP A 736 -11.40 10.36 24.06
CA TRP A 736 -11.57 9.25 25.00
C TRP A 736 -12.47 9.64 26.15
N SER A 737 -13.35 8.72 26.54
CA SER A 737 -14.23 8.89 27.69
C SER A 737 -13.97 7.80 28.74
N GLY A 738 -13.76 8.22 29.99
CA GLY A 738 -13.47 7.31 31.10
C GLY A 738 -12.21 6.48 30.86
N ASN A 739 -12.34 5.14 30.90
CA ASN A 739 -11.25 4.18 30.72
C ASN A 739 -11.32 3.46 29.36
N ALA A 740 -11.91 4.08 28.34
CA ALA A 740 -12.00 3.49 27.00
C ALA A 740 -10.61 3.25 26.39
N THR A 741 -10.44 2.16 25.65
CA THR A 741 -9.18 1.83 24.94
C THR A 741 -9.22 2.23 23.46
N THR A 742 -10.35 2.78 23.01
CA THR A 742 -10.60 3.25 21.63
C THR A 742 -11.28 4.60 21.70
N PRO A 743 -10.87 5.58 20.89
CA PRO A 743 -11.51 6.89 20.89
C PRO A 743 -12.89 6.84 20.22
N ASP A 744 -13.79 7.70 20.65
CA ASP A 744 -14.91 8.13 19.83
C ASP A 744 -14.41 9.17 18.82
N CYS A 745 -14.87 9.08 17.57
CA CYS A 745 -14.62 10.11 16.56
C CYS A 745 -15.71 11.18 16.63
N VAL A 746 -15.38 12.32 17.25
CA VAL A 746 -16.35 13.38 17.58
C VAL A 746 -16.18 14.60 16.69
N TYR A 747 -17.28 15.34 16.51
CA TYR A 747 -17.28 16.65 15.86
C TYR A 747 -17.30 17.76 16.91
N ASP A 748 -16.48 18.79 16.71
CA ASP A 748 -16.36 19.96 17.60
C ASP A 748 -16.10 21.21 16.77
N GLN A 749 -17.06 22.14 16.70
CA GLN A 749 -16.96 23.32 15.85
C GLN A 749 -15.78 24.23 16.23
N ALA A 750 -15.57 24.48 17.52
CA ALA A 750 -14.51 25.37 17.98
C ALA A 750 -13.12 24.79 17.62
N SER A 751 -13.00 23.46 17.68
CA SER A 751 -11.83 22.73 17.18
C SER A 751 -11.65 22.91 15.68
N ILE A 752 -12.69 22.71 14.87
CA ILE A 752 -12.64 22.86 13.41
C ILE A 752 -12.22 24.28 13.01
N ASP A 753 -12.71 25.30 13.71
CA ASP A 753 -12.38 26.69 13.42
C ASP A 753 -10.86 26.96 13.56
N THR A 754 -10.12 26.19 14.38
CA THR A 754 -8.64 26.31 14.50
C THR A 754 -7.86 25.78 13.29
N TRP A 755 -8.54 25.13 12.37
CA TRP A 755 -8.00 24.56 11.13
C TRP A 755 -8.46 25.31 9.87
N MET A 756 -9.32 26.32 10.03
CA MET A 756 -9.78 27.14 8.93
C MET A 756 -8.87 28.36 8.79
N TYR A 757 -8.35 28.57 7.59
CA TYR A 757 -7.38 29.63 7.28
C TYR A 757 -7.96 30.58 6.24
N ASP A 758 -7.78 31.87 6.45
CA ASP A 758 -8.09 32.91 5.46
C ASP A 758 -6.78 33.54 4.98
N PHE A 759 -6.41 33.28 3.71
CA PHE A 759 -5.18 33.80 3.11
C PHE A 759 -5.41 35.20 2.52
N ASP A 760 -5.70 36.17 3.38
CA ASP A 760 -6.08 37.53 3.01
C ASP A 760 -4.90 38.40 2.47
N ALA A 761 -3.66 37.88 2.55
CA ALA A 761 -2.49 38.48 1.93
C ALA A 761 -2.45 38.33 0.40
N TYR A 762 -3.28 37.47 -0.21
CA TYR A 762 -3.30 37.22 -1.66
C TYR A 762 -4.49 37.89 -2.34
N SER A 763 -4.27 38.42 -3.55
CA SER A 763 -5.35 38.98 -4.38
C SER A 763 -6.17 37.93 -5.13
N THR A 764 -5.67 36.69 -5.21
CA THR A 764 -6.33 35.55 -5.82
C THR A 764 -6.54 34.45 -4.80
N PRO A 765 -7.65 33.69 -4.87
CA PRO A 765 -7.85 32.54 -3.98
C PRO A 765 -6.67 31.57 -4.03
N LEU A 766 -6.21 31.18 -2.84
CA LEU A 766 -5.20 30.16 -2.65
C LEU A 766 -5.92 28.89 -2.19
N TYR A 767 -6.04 27.89 -3.07
CA TYR A 767 -6.72 26.61 -2.79
C TYR A 767 -5.77 25.55 -2.29
#